data_AF-A0AB39HEU7-F1
#
_entry.id   AF-A0AB39HEU7-F1
#
_cell.length_a   1.000
_cell.length_b   1.000
_cell.length_c   1.000
_cell.angle_alpha   90.00
_cell.angle_beta   90.00
_cell.angle_gamma   90.00
#
_symmetry.space_group_name_H-M   'P 1'
#
loop_
_entity.id
_entity.type
_entity.pdbx_description
1 polymer ?
#
loop_
_entity_poly.entity_id
_entity_poly.type
_entity_poly.pdbx_seq_one_letter_code
_entity_poly.pdbx_strand_id
1 'polypeptide(L)'
;MRLFKDNNWVRPNMSIPNAHVSNAHVSNAMSKAQALATTATSLATSCPDKAWRPYAQGEVSLVRQTLSSTLTQWVDYLCQPAFRHHHIEMWVFNDQKTRRRAETTLFKHGVHARIHSAYKPFVHFLFEDLSQADRERFNHPDSTLVVHYPSDAFGSDKRFALETYPFGSVFDRANIEFTPRDDQQLHYQLTLKRPHCEPIHYDIFAPNAVKTSITGQTSLSPTGWIKISDPDHRPLLDERVYCDYEQIFDSAISQLCDALSERPHFERLMIEVQAPLLDEPLGVAHEHISLREGLHEDFYFTLQEWCKLQQGKSLQDRDAQFGQIIPNITYQDGDYHCHCYLSDYQAPTAKERAPLSGSEEKLALDTATKPLSSAQVATALAEIKGESWYAQSVSGRRVNAKYCQGSDHPVIISAGQHANESTGILGALRAAQQLSQQPGHHFVISPLENPDGYALYHDLLQANPTHMHHAARYTALGNDLEYHSSHQRFETAIRDQARQQTAAKLHINLHGYPAHEWVRPLSGYIPAGFADWTIPKGFFVIVRYQAHYSHLALAFIEYLTHQLAQNNALLAFNHAQLTAFQRHGGESPFTFINRIPCLLQKVADDALTPLQLITEFPDESIDGEAFCFGHQVQSDVVIKAYHAFQHCMNQASLSPPTCSSPKISI
;
A
#
# COMPACT_ATOMS: atom_id res chain seq x y z
N MET A 1 32.99 39.89 -3.47
CA MET A 1 34.12 40.82 -3.26
C MET A 1 34.10 41.26 -1.79
N ARG A 2 35.09 40.80 -1.01
CA ARG A 2 35.57 41.26 0.33
C ARG A 2 34.59 41.27 1.53
N LEU A 3 34.77 40.39 2.52
CA LEU A 3 35.55 40.53 3.80
C LEU A 3 34.77 41.36 4.85
N PHE A 4 34.55 41.00 6.12
CA PHE A 4 35.39 40.44 7.22
C PHE A 4 34.47 39.62 8.18
N LYS A 5 34.84 38.49 8.80
CA LYS A 5 35.86 38.17 9.84
C LYS A 5 35.53 38.66 11.28
N ASP A 6 35.68 37.68 12.20
CA ASP A 6 35.97 37.75 13.64
C ASP A 6 34.80 37.56 14.62
N ASN A 7 34.79 36.39 15.29
CA ASN A 7 34.20 36.20 16.61
C ASN A 7 35.08 35.24 17.43
N ASN A 8 35.96 35.83 18.25
CA ASN A 8 36.62 35.19 19.37
C ASN A 8 35.70 35.27 20.60
N TRP A 9 35.31 34.13 21.16
CA TRP A 9 34.81 34.09 22.55
C TRP A 9 35.47 32.95 23.33
N VAL A 10 36.09 33.38 24.42
CA VAL A 10 36.91 32.66 25.39
C VAL A 10 36.04 31.74 26.25
N ARG A 11 36.47 30.48 26.43
CA ARG A 11 35.88 29.54 27.41
C ARG A 11 36.36 29.88 28.83
N PRO A 12 35.49 29.95 29.85
CA PRO A 12 35.93 29.85 31.24
C PRO A 12 35.96 28.37 31.67
N ASN A 13 37.12 27.94 32.14
CA ASN A 13 37.30 26.72 32.92
C ASN A 13 36.57 26.86 34.27
N MET A 14 35.66 25.93 34.57
CA MET A 14 35.27 25.62 35.96
C MET A 14 35.41 24.11 36.18
N SER A 15 36.43 23.77 36.96
CA SER A 15 36.66 22.46 37.56
C SER A 15 35.71 22.24 38.73
N ILE A 16 34.98 21.13 38.75
CA ILE A 16 34.21 20.61 39.90
C ILE A 16 34.79 19.23 40.26
N PRO A 17 35.01 18.91 41.55
CA PRO A 17 35.92 17.85 41.97
C PRO A 17 35.32 16.44 41.86
N ASN A 18 36.18 15.49 41.52
CA ASN A 18 35.94 14.06 41.48
C ASN A 18 35.48 13.52 42.85
N ALA A 19 34.30 12.91 42.88
CA ALA A 19 33.95 11.90 43.88
C ALA A 19 34.10 10.52 43.22
N HIS A 20 35.18 9.82 43.54
CA HIS A 20 35.39 8.42 43.14
C HIS A 20 34.42 7.52 43.90
N VAL A 21 33.44 6.96 43.19
CA VAL A 21 32.80 5.68 43.53
C VAL A 21 32.94 4.79 42.30
N SER A 22 33.33 3.53 42.51
CA SER A 22 33.77 2.59 41.49
C SER A 22 32.70 2.32 40.41
N ASN A 23 32.83 2.99 39.25
CA ASN A 23 31.90 2.89 38.11
C ASN A 23 32.52 2.21 36.87
N ALA A 24 33.62 1.48 37.03
CA ALA A 24 34.31 0.86 35.90
C ALA A 24 33.47 -0.20 35.17
N HIS A 25 32.59 -0.93 35.89
CA HIS A 25 31.71 -1.93 35.26
C HIS A 25 30.53 -1.31 34.52
N VAL A 26 29.93 -0.23 35.04
CA VAL A 26 28.84 0.49 34.37
C VAL A 26 29.35 1.26 33.16
N SER A 27 30.53 1.88 33.24
CA SER A 27 31.15 2.58 32.11
C SER A 27 31.55 1.63 30.98
N ASN A 28 32.07 0.44 31.29
CA ASN A 28 32.44 -0.56 30.29
C ASN A 28 31.21 -1.27 29.69
N ALA A 29 30.14 -1.43 30.48
CA ALA A 29 28.82 -1.80 29.98
C ALA A 29 28.30 -0.71 29.04
N MET A 30 28.20 0.55 29.45
CA MET A 30 27.72 1.64 28.58
C MET A 30 28.55 1.82 27.31
N SER A 31 29.87 1.64 27.37
CA SER A 31 30.72 1.57 26.18
C SER A 31 30.34 0.41 25.26
N LYS A 32 29.93 -0.75 25.78
CA LYS A 32 29.38 -1.86 25.00
C LYS A 32 27.93 -1.64 24.53
N ALA A 33 27.11 -0.89 25.26
CA ALA A 33 25.76 -0.50 24.83
C ALA A 33 25.86 0.47 23.65
N GLN A 34 26.71 1.50 23.78
CA GLN A 34 27.09 2.40 22.69
C GLN A 34 27.73 1.61 21.54
N ALA A 35 28.59 0.63 21.85
CA ALA A 35 29.16 -0.25 20.84
C ALA A 35 28.08 -1.09 20.17
N LEU A 36 27.13 -1.73 20.85
CA LEU A 36 26.03 -2.50 20.25
C LEU A 36 25.11 -1.60 19.41
N ALA A 37 24.84 -0.38 19.89
CA ALA A 37 24.15 0.66 19.13
C ALA A 37 24.93 1.11 17.87
N THR A 38 26.27 1.01 17.87
CA THR A 38 27.15 1.32 16.70
C THR A 38 27.72 0.11 15.93
N THR A 39 27.64 -1.13 16.44
CA THR A 39 28.15 -2.38 15.82
C THR A 39 27.04 -3.24 15.23
N ALA A 40 25.78 -2.91 15.49
CA ALA A 40 24.67 -3.25 14.59
C ALA A 40 24.91 -2.77 13.14
N THR A 41 25.92 -1.92 12.92
CA THR A 41 26.35 -1.44 11.59
C THR A 41 27.30 -2.39 10.83
N SER A 42 27.71 -3.56 11.36
CA SER A 42 28.75 -4.37 10.67
C SER A 42 28.70 -5.91 10.75
N LEU A 43 27.55 -6.56 11.02
CA LEU A 43 27.52 -8.04 11.10
C LEU A 43 26.45 -8.69 10.21
N ALA A 44 26.65 -8.64 8.89
CA ALA A 44 26.20 -9.72 8.02
C ALA A 44 27.16 -10.91 8.22
N THR A 45 26.81 -11.83 9.12
CA THR A 45 27.60 -13.07 9.26
C THR A 45 27.18 -14.08 8.19
N SER A 46 28.14 -14.62 7.44
CA SER A 46 27.89 -15.75 6.54
C SER A 46 27.52 -16.98 7.38
N CYS A 47 26.22 -17.24 7.56
CA CYS A 47 25.72 -18.42 8.26
C CYS A 47 25.86 -19.67 7.36
N PRO A 48 26.15 -20.88 7.91
CA PRO A 48 26.38 -22.08 7.10
C PRO A 48 25.13 -22.47 6.28
N ASP A 49 25.35 -22.96 5.07
CA ASP A 49 24.38 -23.36 4.01
C ASP A 49 23.20 -24.28 4.42
N LYS A 50 23.04 -24.66 5.70
CA LYS A 50 22.04 -25.66 6.13
C LYS A 50 20.61 -25.12 6.30
N ALA A 51 20.40 -23.81 6.26
CA ALA A 51 19.07 -23.19 6.41
C ALA A 51 18.39 -22.84 5.07
N TRP A 52 19.10 -22.99 3.95
CA TRP A 52 18.64 -22.49 2.66
C TRP A 52 18.25 -23.63 1.73
N ARG A 53 17.18 -23.44 0.96
CA ARG A 53 16.83 -24.38 -0.12
C ARG A 53 17.98 -24.45 -1.14
N PRO A 54 18.27 -25.63 -1.71
CA PRO A 54 19.19 -25.74 -2.85
C PRO A 54 18.71 -24.89 -4.03
N TYR A 55 19.62 -24.30 -4.79
CA TYR A 55 19.29 -23.50 -5.96
C TYR A 55 18.55 -24.33 -7.01
N ALA A 56 17.44 -23.80 -7.52
CA ALA A 56 16.84 -24.36 -8.72
C ALA A 56 17.71 -24.02 -9.94
N GLN A 57 17.64 -24.86 -10.97
CA GLN A 57 18.36 -24.62 -12.21
C GLN A 57 17.88 -23.30 -12.85
N GLY A 58 18.81 -22.36 -13.10
CA GLY A 58 18.51 -21.04 -13.67
C GLY A 58 18.46 -19.88 -12.66
N GLU A 59 18.49 -20.15 -11.35
CA GLU A 59 18.54 -19.08 -10.34
C GLU A 59 19.94 -18.49 -10.18
N VAL A 60 20.04 -17.15 -10.16
CA VAL A 60 21.30 -16.42 -9.89
C VAL A 60 21.19 -15.68 -8.56
N SER A 61 21.84 -16.21 -7.53
CA SER A 61 21.84 -15.58 -6.20
C SER A 61 22.58 -14.23 -6.21
N LEU A 62 21.95 -13.19 -5.67
CA LEU A 62 22.53 -11.84 -5.55
C LEU A 62 22.84 -11.48 -4.11
N VAL A 63 21.91 -11.72 -3.19
CA VAL A 63 22.03 -11.39 -1.76
C VAL A 63 21.65 -12.60 -0.93
N ARG A 64 22.45 -12.95 0.08
CA ARG A 64 22.07 -13.93 1.11
C ARG A 64 22.59 -13.47 2.46
N GLN A 65 21.68 -13.20 3.38
CA GLN A 65 22.03 -12.68 4.69
C GLN A 65 21.12 -13.25 5.78
N THR A 66 21.68 -13.36 6.98
CA THR A 66 20.95 -13.67 8.20
C THR A 66 21.31 -12.62 9.24
N LEU A 67 20.29 -11.98 9.83
CA LEU A 67 20.46 -10.96 10.84
C LEU A 67 19.75 -11.38 12.12
N SER A 68 20.49 -11.38 13.21
CA SER A 68 19.92 -11.70 14.52
C SER A 68 19.04 -10.58 15.04
N SER A 69 18.03 -10.96 15.80
CA SER A 69 17.06 -9.99 16.33
C SER A 69 17.73 -8.94 17.22
N THR A 70 17.54 -7.66 16.89
CA THR A 70 18.05 -6.52 17.68
C THR A 70 17.48 -6.54 19.09
N LEU A 71 16.18 -6.83 19.23
CA LEU A 71 15.53 -6.93 20.53
C LEU A 71 16.14 -8.06 21.37
N THR A 72 16.44 -9.21 20.77
CA THR A 72 17.05 -10.34 21.49
C THR A 72 18.45 -9.97 22.00
N GLN A 73 19.26 -9.33 21.17
CA GLN A 73 20.59 -8.86 21.55
C GLN A 73 20.54 -7.87 22.72
N TRP A 74 19.59 -6.92 22.69
CA TRP A 74 19.40 -5.97 23.80
C TRP A 74 18.87 -6.62 25.06
N VAL A 75 17.96 -7.59 24.96
CA VAL A 75 17.48 -8.34 26.12
C VAL A 75 18.62 -9.10 26.79
N ASP A 76 19.42 -9.84 26.03
CA ASP A 76 20.58 -10.58 26.55
C ASP A 76 21.57 -9.64 27.25
N TYR A 77 21.78 -8.47 26.65
CA TYR A 77 22.66 -7.45 27.20
C TYR A 77 22.12 -6.85 28.52
N LEU A 78 20.84 -6.49 28.55
CA LEU A 78 20.17 -5.86 29.70
C LEU A 78 19.87 -6.85 30.83
N CYS A 79 19.88 -8.16 30.58
CA CYS A 79 19.77 -9.19 31.62
C CYS A 79 21.01 -9.28 32.54
N GLN A 80 22.10 -8.56 32.23
CA GLN A 80 23.29 -8.53 33.07
C GLN A 80 23.03 -7.89 34.44
N PRO A 81 23.69 -8.35 35.53
CA PRO A 81 23.46 -7.83 36.88
C PRO A 81 23.64 -6.32 37.05
N ALA A 82 24.44 -5.68 36.19
CA ALA A 82 24.68 -4.24 36.22
C ALA A 82 23.42 -3.40 35.97
N PHE A 83 22.41 -3.94 35.27
CA PHE A 83 21.16 -3.26 34.94
C PHE A 83 20.02 -3.55 35.91
N ARG A 84 20.27 -4.35 36.95
CA ARG A 84 19.25 -4.64 37.95
C ARG A 84 18.71 -3.33 38.54
N HIS A 85 17.40 -3.24 38.70
CA HIS A 85 16.65 -2.08 39.16
C HIS A 85 16.68 -0.85 38.24
N HIS A 86 17.32 -0.93 37.07
CA HIS A 86 17.26 0.15 36.10
C HIS A 86 15.90 0.20 35.40
N HIS A 87 15.59 1.39 34.88
CA HIS A 87 14.41 1.66 34.08
C HIS A 87 14.79 1.75 32.61
N ILE A 88 14.11 1.01 31.76
CA ILE A 88 14.36 0.93 30.31
C ILE A 88 13.08 1.28 29.56
N GLU A 89 13.18 2.20 28.62
CA GLU A 89 12.19 2.37 27.56
C GLU A 89 12.86 2.09 26.22
N MET A 90 12.21 1.31 25.36
CA MET A 90 12.79 0.93 24.07
C MET A 90 11.73 0.90 22.98
N TRP A 91 12.07 1.38 21.79
CA TRP A 91 11.21 1.37 20.61
C TRP A 91 11.86 0.48 19.55
N VAL A 92 11.11 -0.53 19.08
CA VAL A 92 11.58 -1.50 18.07
C VAL A 92 10.50 -1.91 17.09
N PHE A 93 10.92 -2.46 15.95
CA PHE A 93 10.06 -3.02 14.91
C PHE A 93 9.77 -4.51 15.17
N ASN A 94 9.10 -4.82 16.27
CA ASN A 94 8.62 -6.18 16.58
C ASN A 94 7.13 -6.14 16.84
N ASP A 95 6.42 -7.26 16.71
CA ASP A 95 5.00 -7.34 17.11
C ASP A 95 4.82 -7.22 18.64
N GLN A 96 3.59 -6.91 19.07
CA GLN A 96 3.23 -6.74 20.47
C GLN A 96 3.61 -7.96 21.32
N LYS A 97 3.28 -9.17 20.89
CA LYS A 97 3.53 -10.40 21.67
C LYS A 97 5.02 -10.58 21.91
N THR A 98 5.85 -10.33 20.90
CA THR A 98 7.31 -10.38 21.00
C THR A 98 7.84 -9.33 21.99
N ARG A 99 7.35 -8.08 21.93
CA ARG A 99 7.74 -7.02 22.88
C ARG A 99 7.36 -7.38 24.33
N ARG A 100 6.14 -7.87 24.59
CA ARG A 100 5.69 -8.27 25.95
C ARG A 100 6.48 -9.46 26.51
N ARG A 101 6.90 -10.40 25.65
CA ARG A 101 7.79 -11.51 26.04
C ARG A 101 9.15 -11.00 26.51
N ALA A 102 9.75 -10.05 25.79
CA ALA A 102 11.01 -9.43 26.16
C ALA A 102 10.92 -8.69 27.51
N GLU A 103 9.87 -7.91 27.74
CA GLU A 103 9.62 -7.24 29.03
C GLU A 103 9.53 -8.24 30.19
N THR A 104 8.82 -9.36 29.98
CA THR A 104 8.71 -10.41 31.00
C THR A 104 10.07 -11.02 31.34
N THR A 105 10.93 -11.21 30.33
CA THR A 105 12.30 -11.72 30.53
C THR A 105 13.15 -10.73 31.32
N LEU A 106 13.09 -9.44 30.99
CA LEU A 106 13.80 -8.37 31.69
C LEU A 106 13.33 -8.23 33.14
N PHE A 107 12.02 -8.30 33.38
CA PHE A 107 11.44 -8.25 34.72
C PHE A 107 11.93 -9.39 35.61
N LYS A 108 12.06 -10.61 35.08
CA LYS A 108 12.64 -11.76 35.82
C LYS A 108 14.08 -11.53 36.27
N HIS A 109 14.82 -10.67 35.58
CA HIS A 109 16.18 -10.26 35.93
C HIS A 109 16.22 -9.00 36.81
N GLY A 110 15.06 -8.49 37.22
CA GLY A 110 14.92 -7.31 38.07
C GLY A 110 15.08 -5.98 37.32
N VAL A 111 14.91 -5.97 35.99
CA VAL A 111 14.92 -4.74 35.18
C VAL A 111 13.49 -4.28 34.94
N HIS A 112 13.23 -2.99 35.11
CA HIS A 112 11.92 -2.39 34.84
C HIS A 112 11.89 -1.87 33.40
N ALA A 113 11.24 -2.60 32.49
CA ALA A 113 11.25 -2.26 31.07
C ALA A 113 9.84 -2.02 30.51
N ARG A 114 9.71 -1.00 29.64
CA ARG A 114 8.59 -0.84 28.70
C ARG A 114 9.14 -0.79 27.28
N ILE A 115 8.60 -1.64 26.41
CA ILE A 115 9.01 -1.80 25.02
C ILE A 115 7.82 -1.45 24.13
N HIS A 116 8.01 -0.41 23.33
CA HIS A 116 7.04 0.19 22.43
C HIS A 116 7.36 -0.19 20.97
N SER A 117 6.36 -0.02 20.09
CA SER A 117 6.61 -0.09 18.66
C SER A 117 7.36 1.15 18.19
N ALA A 118 8.42 0.98 17.41
CA ALA A 118 9.04 2.07 16.66
C ALA A 118 8.13 2.53 15.50
N TYR A 119 7.26 1.65 15.00
CA TYR A 119 6.33 1.94 13.93
C TYR A 119 4.96 2.33 14.48
N LYS A 120 4.40 3.45 14.04
CA LYS A 120 3.10 4.00 14.52
C LYS A 120 2.95 4.01 16.05
N PRO A 121 3.90 4.58 16.82
CA PRO A 121 3.86 4.56 18.29
C PRO A 121 2.59 5.20 18.88
N PHE A 122 2.03 6.21 18.21
CA PHE A 122 0.74 6.80 18.60
C PHE A 122 -0.39 5.77 18.57
N VAL A 123 -0.50 4.99 17.50
CA VAL A 123 -1.57 4.00 17.36
C VAL A 123 -1.38 2.87 18.38
N HIS A 124 -0.16 2.35 18.52
CA HIS A 124 0.14 1.34 19.54
C HIS A 124 -0.14 1.84 20.96
N PHE A 125 0.15 3.10 21.28
CA PHE A 125 -0.20 3.68 22.59
C PHE A 125 -1.70 3.56 22.88
N LEU A 126 -2.56 3.87 21.90
CA LEU A 126 -4.02 3.78 22.07
C LEU A 126 -4.49 2.35 22.36
N PHE A 127 -3.85 1.35 21.74
CA PHE A 127 -4.25 -0.06 21.86
C PHE A 127 -3.53 -0.81 22.98
N GLU A 128 -2.39 -0.33 23.47
CA GLU A 128 -1.52 -1.09 24.40
C GLU A 128 -1.29 -0.41 25.75
N ASP A 129 -1.29 0.92 25.78
CA ASP A 129 -0.91 1.72 26.95
C ASP A 129 -2.12 2.44 27.56
N LEU A 130 -3.09 2.86 26.73
CA LEU A 130 -4.25 3.59 27.21
C LEU A 130 -5.18 2.70 28.04
N SER A 131 -5.46 3.13 29.28
CA SER A 131 -6.32 2.41 30.22
C SER A 131 -7.74 2.24 29.67
N GLN A 132 -8.45 1.18 30.07
CA GLN A 132 -9.85 0.99 29.65
C GLN A 132 -10.75 2.17 30.05
N ALA A 133 -10.56 2.70 31.27
CA ALA A 133 -11.32 3.85 31.76
C ALA A 133 -11.08 5.10 30.89
N ASP A 134 -9.85 5.31 30.44
CA ASP A 134 -9.55 6.45 29.56
C ASP A 134 -10.04 6.23 28.15
N ARG A 135 -10.01 5.00 27.61
CA ARG A 135 -10.65 4.70 26.31
C ARG A 135 -12.15 5.03 26.31
N GLU A 136 -12.85 4.66 27.37
CA GLU A 136 -14.27 4.97 27.53
C GLU A 136 -14.53 6.48 27.63
N ARG A 137 -13.66 7.21 28.34
CA ARG A 137 -13.73 8.68 28.41
C ARG A 137 -13.42 9.33 27.05
N PHE A 138 -12.45 8.79 26.33
CA PHE A 138 -12.01 9.31 25.03
C PHE A 138 -13.13 9.18 24.02
N ASN A 139 -13.85 8.04 23.99
CA ASN A 139 -14.95 7.84 23.04
C ASN A 139 -16.31 8.39 23.51
N HIS A 140 -16.33 9.39 24.40
CA HIS A 140 -17.56 10.06 24.82
C HIS A 140 -17.92 11.20 23.85
N PRO A 141 -19.21 11.45 23.51
CA PRO A 141 -19.61 12.50 22.55
C PRO A 141 -19.24 13.93 22.97
N ASP A 142 -19.15 14.18 24.27
CA ASP A 142 -18.72 15.49 24.81
C ASP A 142 -17.19 15.64 24.92
N SER A 143 -16.42 14.65 24.44
CA SER A 143 -14.97 14.69 24.48
C SER A 143 -14.40 15.35 23.22
N THR A 144 -13.43 16.23 23.43
CA THR A 144 -12.56 16.73 22.36
C THR A 144 -11.16 16.18 22.56
N LEU A 145 -10.65 15.45 21.58
CA LEU A 145 -9.30 14.92 21.52
C LEU A 145 -8.45 15.83 20.64
N VAL A 146 -7.50 16.54 21.25
CA VAL A 146 -6.57 17.40 20.53
C VAL A 146 -5.25 16.69 20.38
N VAL A 147 -4.83 16.45 19.14
CA VAL A 147 -3.56 15.81 18.77
C VAL A 147 -2.63 16.89 18.24
N HIS A 148 -1.60 17.20 19.03
CA HIS A 148 -0.45 17.97 18.57
C HIS A 148 0.60 17.00 18.01
N TYR A 149 0.85 17.04 16.71
CA TYR A 149 1.71 16.06 16.02
C TYR A 149 3.03 16.68 15.55
N PRO A 150 4.12 15.90 15.40
CA PRO A 150 5.41 16.41 14.93
C PRO A 150 5.32 17.03 13.52
N SER A 151 6.07 18.10 13.25
CA SER A 151 6.21 18.62 11.89
C SER A 151 7.27 17.83 11.10
N ASP A 152 7.00 17.55 9.82
CA ASP A 152 7.95 16.91 8.90
C ASP A 152 8.54 17.98 7.97
N ALA A 153 9.85 18.22 8.09
CA ALA A 153 10.54 19.20 7.24
C ALA A 153 10.80 18.71 5.80
N PHE A 154 10.61 17.42 5.53
CA PHE A 154 10.97 16.78 4.26
C PHE A 154 9.77 16.21 3.49
N GLY A 155 8.63 16.07 4.16
CA GLY A 155 7.41 15.46 3.61
C GLY A 155 6.22 16.41 3.61
N SER A 156 5.02 15.82 3.55
CA SER A 156 3.77 16.56 3.68
C SER A 156 3.55 17.05 5.11
N ASP A 157 3.05 18.27 5.29
CA ASP A 157 2.62 18.82 6.59
C ASP A 157 1.60 17.94 7.33
N LYS A 158 0.92 17.04 6.61
CA LYS A 158 -0.08 16.11 7.16
C LYS A 158 0.47 14.72 7.44
N ARG A 159 1.77 14.44 7.18
CA ARG A 159 2.36 13.10 7.28
C ARG A 159 2.10 12.44 8.64
N PHE A 160 2.49 13.10 9.73
CA PHE A 160 2.27 12.58 11.08
C PHE A 160 0.78 12.56 11.49
N ALA A 161 -0.06 13.44 10.94
CA ALA A 161 -1.50 13.32 11.16
C ALA A 161 -2.06 12.03 10.53
N LEU A 162 -1.63 11.72 9.29
CA LEU A 162 -1.99 10.49 8.59
C LEU A 162 -1.45 9.24 9.31
N GLU A 163 -0.24 9.29 9.89
CA GLU A 163 0.30 8.17 10.69
C GLU A 163 -0.60 7.73 11.86
N THR A 164 -1.45 8.63 12.37
CA THR A 164 -2.40 8.30 13.44
C THR A 164 -3.61 7.51 12.95
N TYR A 165 -3.81 7.34 11.65
CA TYR A 165 -4.88 6.50 11.12
C TYR A 165 -4.80 5.07 11.66
N PRO A 166 -5.91 4.41 12.06
CA PRO A 166 -7.32 4.84 11.97
C PRO A 166 -7.88 5.48 13.26
N PHE A 167 -7.11 6.26 14.01
CA PHE A 167 -7.51 6.88 15.30
C PHE A 167 -8.94 7.45 15.34
N GLY A 168 -9.31 8.29 14.38
CA GLY A 168 -10.65 8.86 14.28
C GLY A 168 -11.78 7.88 13.93
N SER A 169 -11.47 6.67 13.47
CA SER A 169 -12.43 5.58 13.34
C SER A 169 -12.54 4.77 14.64
N VAL A 170 -11.47 4.74 15.46
CA VAL A 170 -11.47 4.08 16.78
C VAL A 170 -12.27 4.89 17.81
N PHE A 171 -12.11 6.22 17.81
CA PHE A 171 -12.82 7.14 18.71
C PHE A 171 -13.86 7.94 17.94
N ASP A 172 -14.85 7.23 17.43
CA ASP A 172 -15.79 7.74 16.44
C ASP A 172 -16.87 8.68 16.96
N ARG A 173 -17.01 8.80 18.28
CA ARG A 173 -17.99 9.68 18.92
C ARG A 173 -17.39 11.01 19.36
N ALA A 174 -16.07 11.08 19.53
CA ALA A 174 -15.38 12.27 20.00
C ALA A 174 -15.16 13.28 18.87
N ASN A 175 -15.03 14.56 19.24
CA ASN A 175 -14.46 15.55 18.33
C ASN A 175 -12.93 15.39 18.30
N ILE A 176 -12.32 15.41 17.12
CA ILE A 176 -10.88 15.24 16.97
C ILE A 176 -10.29 16.43 16.21
N GLU A 177 -9.23 16.99 16.78
CA GLU A 177 -8.52 18.14 16.24
C GLU A 177 -7.05 17.80 16.06
N PHE A 178 -6.51 18.03 14.87
CA PHE A 178 -5.10 17.84 14.54
C PHE A 178 -4.42 19.20 14.41
N THR A 179 -3.31 19.39 15.11
CA THR A 179 -2.50 20.62 15.04
C THR A 179 -1.02 20.25 14.94
N PRO A 180 -0.26 20.78 13.96
CA PRO A 180 1.18 20.57 13.92
C PRO A 180 1.86 21.28 15.09
N ARG A 181 2.94 20.69 15.61
CA ARG A 181 3.83 21.34 16.57
C ARG A 181 4.79 22.29 15.87
N ASP A 182 5.16 23.37 16.57
CA ASP A 182 6.09 24.41 16.12
C ASP A 182 7.54 24.19 16.61
N ASP A 183 7.75 23.27 17.54
CA ASP A 183 9.03 23.08 18.24
C ASP A 183 9.93 21.96 17.66
N GLN A 184 9.54 21.39 16.51
CA GLN A 184 10.22 20.27 15.82
C GLN A 184 10.46 19.03 16.69
N GLN A 185 9.81 18.92 17.85
CA GLN A 185 9.95 17.74 18.70
C GLN A 185 9.24 16.54 18.08
N LEU A 186 9.89 15.39 18.15
CA LEU A 186 9.35 14.11 17.66
C LEU A 186 8.42 13.46 18.69
N HIS A 187 7.47 14.23 19.20
CA HIS A 187 6.46 13.78 20.15
C HIS A 187 5.06 14.12 19.65
N TYR A 188 4.15 13.17 19.77
CA TYR A 188 2.73 13.49 19.78
C TYR A 188 2.32 13.91 21.19
N GLN A 189 1.52 14.96 21.30
CA GLN A 189 0.83 15.29 22.53
C GLN A 189 -0.67 15.14 22.32
N LEU A 190 -1.28 14.22 23.07
CA LEU A 190 -2.70 13.91 23.04
C LEU A 190 -3.36 14.49 24.28
N THR A 191 -4.31 15.41 24.07
CA THR A 191 -5.07 16.03 25.15
C THR A 191 -6.55 15.66 25.04
N LEU A 192 -7.09 15.03 26.09
CA LEU A 192 -8.53 14.89 26.28
C LEU A 192 -9.08 16.12 26.99
N LYS A 193 -10.05 16.80 26.37
CA LYS A 193 -10.85 17.88 26.98
C LYS A 193 -12.30 17.42 27.13
N ARG A 194 -12.91 17.69 28.28
CA ARG A 194 -14.34 17.51 28.53
C ARG A 194 -14.90 18.72 29.28
N PRO A 195 -16.18 19.07 29.10
CA PRO A 195 -16.82 20.12 29.87
C PRO A 195 -16.66 19.90 31.37
N HIS A 196 -16.25 20.95 32.09
CA HIS A 196 -16.12 20.97 33.55
C HIS A 196 -15.16 19.92 34.15
N CYS A 197 -14.25 19.36 33.34
CA CYS A 197 -13.20 18.44 33.78
C CYS A 197 -11.81 19.02 33.50
N GLU A 198 -10.84 18.71 34.35
CA GLU A 198 -9.43 18.97 34.04
C GLU A 198 -8.99 18.17 32.80
N PRO A 199 -8.22 18.77 31.88
CA PRO A 199 -7.68 18.05 30.73
C PRO A 199 -6.74 16.91 31.16
N ILE A 200 -6.75 15.82 30.39
CA ILE A 200 -5.79 14.71 30.56
C ILE A 200 -4.80 14.78 29.41
N HIS A 201 -3.50 14.72 29.72
CA HIS A 201 -2.42 14.85 28.75
C HIS A 201 -1.60 13.56 28.67
N TYR A 202 -1.23 13.20 27.45
CA TYR A 202 -0.30 12.13 27.15
C TYR A 202 0.76 12.63 26.17
N ASP A 203 2.03 12.41 26.50
CA ASP A 203 3.15 12.67 25.60
C ASP A 203 3.68 11.32 25.08
N ILE A 204 3.69 11.17 23.76
CA ILE A 204 4.01 9.92 23.08
C ILE A 204 5.20 10.16 22.16
N PHE A 205 6.34 9.59 22.50
CA PHE A 205 7.55 9.71 21.69
C PHE A 205 7.43 8.95 20.37
N ALA A 206 7.83 9.59 19.27
CA ALA A 206 7.79 9.06 17.92
C ALA A 206 9.19 9.03 17.30
N PRO A 207 10.02 8.02 17.61
CA PRO A 207 11.41 7.99 17.16
C PRO A 207 11.48 7.95 15.65
N ASN A 208 12.07 8.99 15.07
CA ASN A 208 12.34 9.07 13.64
C ASN A 208 13.78 9.55 13.42
N ALA A 209 14.37 9.11 12.32
CA ALA A 209 15.67 9.57 11.84
C ALA A 209 15.56 10.11 10.42
N VAL A 210 16.33 11.15 10.12
CA VAL A 210 16.50 11.63 8.76
C VAL A 210 17.28 10.57 7.98
N LYS A 211 16.70 10.09 6.88
CA LYS A 211 17.30 9.12 5.98
C LYS A 211 17.33 9.70 4.57
N THR A 212 18.38 9.36 3.82
CA THR A 212 18.46 9.63 2.38
C THR A 212 18.39 8.31 1.65
N SER A 213 17.40 8.16 0.77
CA SER A 213 17.18 6.95 -0.02
C SER A 213 18.29 6.77 -1.07
N ILE A 214 18.32 5.58 -1.69
CA ILE A 214 19.22 5.29 -2.82
C ILE A 214 18.96 6.19 -4.05
N THR A 215 17.78 6.82 -4.11
CA THR A 215 17.41 7.79 -5.15
C THR A 215 17.76 9.23 -4.80
N GLY A 216 18.37 9.46 -3.63
CA GLY A 216 18.78 10.78 -3.14
C GLY A 216 17.66 11.57 -2.45
N GLN A 217 16.46 11.01 -2.32
CA GLN A 217 15.35 11.66 -1.61
C GLN A 217 15.60 11.57 -0.11
N THR A 218 15.49 12.71 0.58
CA THR A 218 15.60 12.75 2.04
C THR A 218 14.20 12.74 2.64
N SER A 219 14.01 11.95 3.69
CA SER A 219 12.76 11.86 4.43
C SER A 219 13.01 11.60 5.91
N LEU A 220 11.99 11.87 6.72
CA LEU A 220 11.96 11.46 8.12
C LEU A 220 11.27 10.08 8.20
N SER A 221 11.98 9.07 8.67
CA SER A 221 11.47 7.69 8.75
C SER A 221 11.54 7.15 10.17
N PRO A 222 10.59 6.30 10.61
CA PRO A 222 10.64 5.67 11.92
C PRO A 222 11.95 4.93 12.13
N THR A 223 12.43 4.88 13.38
CA THR A 223 13.66 4.18 13.74
C THR A 223 13.60 3.62 15.15
N GLY A 224 14.47 2.66 15.46
CA GLY A 224 14.60 2.17 16.84
C GLY A 224 15.19 3.21 17.79
N TRP A 225 14.90 3.05 19.08
CA TRP A 225 15.39 3.96 20.11
C TRP A 225 15.48 3.28 21.47
N ILE A 226 16.41 3.70 22.32
CA ILE A 226 16.52 3.22 23.69
C ILE A 226 16.79 4.36 24.67
N LYS A 227 16.11 4.31 25.81
CA LYS A 227 16.32 5.16 26.98
C LYS A 227 16.61 4.29 28.19
N ILE A 228 17.66 4.61 28.92
CA ILE A 228 18.05 3.91 30.15
C ILE A 228 18.20 4.94 31.26
N SER A 229 17.59 4.66 32.41
CA SER A 229 17.76 5.45 33.63
C SER A 229 18.18 4.56 34.80
N ASP A 230 18.93 5.14 35.73
CA ASP A 230 19.28 4.50 37.00
C ASP A 230 18.03 4.31 37.90
N PRO A 231 18.14 3.60 39.03
CA PRO A 231 17.02 3.42 39.96
C PRO A 231 16.48 4.73 40.57
N ASP A 232 17.23 5.84 40.50
CA ASP A 232 16.82 7.17 40.94
C ASP A 232 16.20 7.99 39.77
N HIS A 233 15.88 7.34 38.64
CA HIS A 233 15.38 7.94 37.39
C HIS A 233 16.32 8.95 36.73
N ARG A 234 17.63 8.90 37.01
CA ARG A 234 18.60 9.75 36.29
C ARG A 234 18.90 9.14 34.91
N PRO A 235 18.83 9.94 33.83
CA PRO A 235 19.08 9.44 32.49
C PRO A 235 20.55 9.04 32.33
N LEU A 236 20.78 7.85 31.79
CA LEU A 236 22.08 7.27 31.52
C LEU A 236 22.35 7.10 30.02
N LEU A 237 21.30 6.79 29.26
CA LEU A 237 21.36 6.59 27.81
C LEU A 237 20.06 7.10 27.19
N ASP A 238 20.16 7.77 26.04
CA ASP A 238 19.03 8.23 25.23
C ASP A 238 19.52 8.31 23.78
N GLU A 239 19.41 7.21 23.03
CA GLU A 239 20.03 7.10 21.71
C GLU A 239 19.22 6.28 20.71
N ARG A 240 19.46 6.56 19.43
CA ARG A 240 18.93 5.79 18.30
C ARG A 240 19.49 4.37 18.33
N VAL A 241 18.62 3.41 18.05
CA VAL A 241 18.97 2.01 17.81
C VAL A 241 18.68 1.69 16.35
N TYR A 242 19.70 1.30 15.59
CA TYR A 242 19.51 0.85 14.21
C TYR A 242 19.02 -0.61 14.21
N CYS A 243 17.72 -0.81 14.07
CA CYS A 243 17.10 -2.13 14.23
C CYS A 243 17.32 -3.07 13.03
N ASP A 244 17.24 -4.37 13.28
CA ASP A 244 17.21 -5.47 12.31
C ASP A 244 16.26 -5.22 11.12
N TYR A 245 15.07 -4.67 11.36
CA TYR A 245 14.13 -4.26 10.32
C TYR A 245 14.68 -3.20 9.36
N GLU A 246 15.43 -2.22 9.89
CA GLU A 246 16.09 -1.21 9.06
C GLU A 246 17.33 -1.79 8.37
N GLN A 247 18.13 -2.56 9.10
CA GLN A 247 19.36 -3.19 8.61
C GLN A 247 19.10 -4.14 7.43
N ILE A 248 18.07 -5.00 7.52
CA ILE A 248 17.77 -5.98 6.47
C ILE A 248 17.40 -5.26 5.16
N PHE A 249 16.62 -4.19 5.26
CA PHE A 249 16.21 -3.37 4.13
C PHE A 249 17.40 -2.63 3.50
N ASP A 250 18.08 -1.79 4.28
CA ASP A 250 19.16 -0.94 3.77
C ASP A 250 20.31 -1.78 3.18
N SER A 251 20.68 -2.88 3.86
CA SER A 251 21.76 -3.76 3.38
C SER A 251 21.38 -4.52 2.10
N ALA A 252 20.14 -5.02 2.01
CA ALA A 252 19.68 -5.71 0.81
C ALA A 252 19.54 -4.74 -0.38
N ILE A 253 18.97 -3.55 -0.18
CA ILE A 253 18.85 -2.53 -1.23
C ILE A 253 20.24 -2.15 -1.76
N SER A 254 21.20 -1.86 -0.87
CA SER A 254 22.56 -1.50 -1.29
C SER A 254 23.19 -2.61 -2.14
N GLN A 255 23.17 -3.86 -1.66
CA GLN A 255 23.77 -4.98 -2.38
C GLN A 255 23.06 -5.28 -3.71
N LEU A 256 21.73 -5.16 -3.76
CA LEU A 256 20.96 -5.33 -4.98
C LEU A 256 21.29 -4.26 -6.01
N CYS A 257 21.29 -2.99 -5.63
CA CYS A 257 21.62 -1.88 -6.53
C CYS A 257 23.04 -2.02 -7.07
N ASP A 258 24.01 -2.43 -6.24
CA ASP A 258 25.37 -2.70 -6.67
C ASP A 258 25.42 -3.86 -7.68
N ALA A 259 24.76 -4.99 -7.37
CA ALA A 259 24.75 -6.17 -8.23
C ALA A 259 24.02 -5.95 -9.57
N LEU A 260 22.98 -5.12 -9.58
CA LEU A 260 22.17 -4.81 -10.75
C LEU A 260 22.70 -3.63 -11.58
N SER A 261 23.69 -2.90 -11.08
CA SER A 261 24.24 -1.72 -11.76
C SER A 261 24.74 -2.01 -13.18
N GLU A 262 25.29 -3.21 -13.42
CA GLU A 262 25.75 -3.64 -14.75
C GLU A 262 24.62 -4.21 -15.63
N ARG A 263 23.49 -4.60 -15.05
CA ARG A 263 22.35 -5.25 -15.71
C ARG A 263 21.02 -4.84 -15.05
N PRO A 264 20.51 -3.63 -15.32
CA PRO A 264 19.27 -3.14 -14.70
C PRO A 264 18.00 -3.76 -15.31
N HIS A 265 18.14 -4.71 -16.22
CA HIS A 265 17.04 -5.46 -16.84
C HIS A 265 17.16 -6.94 -16.48
N PHE A 266 16.06 -7.48 -15.97
CA PHE A 266 15.90 -8.87 -15.57
C PHE A 266 14.49 -9.34 -15.92
N GLU A 267 14.25 -10.64 -15.91
CA GLU A 267 12.88 -11.16 -16.05
C GLU A 267 12.17 -11.07 -14.69
N ARG A 268 12.76 -11.66 -13.65
CA ARG A 268 12.26 -11.62 -12.27
C ARG A 268 13.40 -11.45 -11.28
N LEU A 269 13.24 -10.47 -10.38
CA LEU A 269 14.04 -10.29 -9.17
C LEU A 269 13.20 -10.75 -7.97
N MET A 270 13.55 -11.90 -7.43
CA MET A 270 12.93 -12.46 -6.23
C MET A 270 13.62 -11.91 -4.99
N ILE A 271 12.85 -11.45 -4.00
CA ILE A 271 13.33 -10.92 -2.71
C ILE A 271 12.56 -11.67 -1.63
N GLU A 272 13.11 -12.79 -1.16
CA GLU A 272 12.50 -13.60 -0.12
C GLU A 272 13.04 -13.16 1.23
N VAL A 273 12.16 -12.71 2.11
CA VAL A 273 12.51 -12.35 3.49
C VAL A 273 11.65 -13.14 4.45
N GLN A 274 12.28 -13.84 5.38
CA GLN A 274 11.62 -14.48 6.51
C GLN A 274 11.87 -13.60 7.73
N ALA A 275 10.80 -13.13 8.37
CA ALA A 275 10.86 -12.16 9.46
C ALA A 275 9.96 -12.58 10.63
N PRO A 276 10.38 -12.36 11.90
CA PRO A 276 9.60 -12.70 13.09
C PRO A 276 8.54 -11.63 13.39
N LEU A 277 7.73 -11.28 12.38
CA LEU A 277 6.76 -10.18 12.43
C LEU A 277 5.37 -10.70 12.13
N LEU A 278 4.47 -10.64 13.12
CA LEU A 278 3.06 -10.96 12.93
C LEU A 278 2.29 -9.69 12.55
N ASP A 279 1.24 -9.87 11.75
CA ASP A 279 0.30 -8.79 11.44
C ASP A 279 -0.66 -8.62 12.62
N GLU A 280 -1.04 -7.37 12.91
CA GLU A 280 -1.89 -7.01 14.05
C GLU A 280 -3.20 -6.37 13.57
N PRO A 281 -4.32 -7.12 13.53
CA PRO A 281 -5.63 -6.57 13.18
C PRO A 281 -6.08 -5.51 14.19
N LEU A 282 -6.59 -4.36 13.71
CA LEU A 282 -7.01 -3.26 14.58
C LEU A 282 -8.50 -3.32 14.96
N GLY A 283 -9.27 -4.24 14.37
CA GLY A 283 -10.70 -4.38 14.63
C GLY A 283 -11.56 -3.25 14.05
N VAL A 284 -11.01 -2.47 13.12
CA VAL A 284 -11.69 -1.37 12.41
C VAL A 284 -11.64 -1.68 10.91
N ALA A 285 -12.80 -1.97 10.31
CA ALA A 285 -12.90 -2.35 8.90
C ALA A 285 -11.87 -3.44 8.52
N HIS A 286 -11.05 -3.20 7.48
CA HIS A 286 -9.98 -4.09 7.01
C HIS A 286 -8.58 -3.67 7.52
N GLU A 287 -8.52 -2.71 8.46
CA GLU A 287 -7.26 -2.14 8.93
C GLU A 287 -6.48 -3.11 9.81
N HIS A 288 -5.18 -3.22 9.51
CA HIS A 288 -4.23 -3.98 10.28
C HIS A 288 -2.84 -3.30 10.21
N ILE A 289 -2.02 -3.54 11.21
CA ILE A 289 -0.63 -3.10 11.22
C ILE A 289 0.20 -4.28 10.73
N SER A 290 0.80 -4.17 9.53
CA SER A 290 1.74 -5.16 9.02
C SER A 290 3.09 -4.53 8.67
N LEU A 291 4.11 -4.84 9.47
CA LEU A 291 5.50 -4.54 9.11
C LEU A 291 5.99 -5.40 7.94
N ARG A 292 5.40 -6.58 7.70
CA ARG A 292 5.79 -7.41 6.55
C ARG A 292 5.30 -6.82 5.24
N GLU A 293 4.07 -6.32 5.22
CA GLU A 293 3.54 -5.59 4.07
C GLU A 293 4.28 -4.27 3.87
N GLY A 294 4.52 -3.50 4.94
CA GLY A 294 5.34 -2.28 4.85
C GLY A 294 6.73 -2.54 4.25
N LEU A 295 7.37 -3.65 4.63
CA LEU A 295 8.66 -4.07 4.06
C LEU A 295 8.56 -4.51 2.60
N HIS A 296 7.46 -5.19 2.21
CA HIS A 296 7.17 -5.51 0.81
C HIS A 296 7.11 -4.24 -0.03
N GLU A 297 6.31 -3.27 0.41
CA GLU A 297 6.10 -1.99 -0.27
C GLU A 297 7.39 -1.17 -0.33
N ASP A 298 8.16 -1.12 0.76
CA ASP A 298 9.47 -0.45 0.80
C ASP A 298 10.44 -1.08 -0.22
N PHE A 299 10.56 -2.42 -0.28
CA PHE A 299 11.42 -3.06 -1.27
C PHE A 299 10.96 -2.80 -2.70
N TYR A 300 9.66 -3.00 -2.95
CA TYR A 300 9.10 -2.90 -4.30
C TYR A 300 9.31 -1.51 -4.89
N PHE A 301 8.82 -0.47 -4.20
CA PHE A 301 8.84 0.88 -4.74
C PHE A 301 10.24 1.49 -4.74
N THR A 302 11.08 1.21 -3.75
CA THR A 302 12.46 1.72 -3.73
C THR A 302 13.27 1.20 -4.92
N LEU A 303 13.16 -0.11 -5.22
CA LEU A 303 13.83 -0.70 -6.36
C LEU A 303 13.22 -0.26 -7.69
N GLN A 304 11.89 -0.10 -7.76
CA GLN A 304 11.23 0.46 -8.95
C GLN A 304 11.76 1.87 -9.25
N GLU A 305 11.81 2.75 -8.24
CA GLU A 305 12.32 4.11 -8.35
C GLU A 305 13.77 4.13 -8.80
N TRP A 306 14.62 3.29 -8.20
CA TRP A 306 16.02 3.15 -8.60
C TRP A 306 16.15 2.68 -10.06
N CYS A 307 15.41 1.63 -10.47
CA CYS A 307 15.46 1.10 -11.83
C CYS A 307 15.03 2.16 -12.87
N LYS A 308 14.00 2.96 -12.57
CA LYS A 308 13.58 4.09 -13.42
C LYS A 308 14.73 5.07 -13.65
N LEU A 309 15.41 5.48 -12.58
CA LEU A 309 16.54 6.40 -12.67
C LEU A 309 17.72 5.80 -13.47
N GLN A 310 18.01 4.50 -13.30
CA GLN A 310 19.04 3.81 -14.10
C GLN A 310 18.72 3.79 -15.60
N GLN A 311 17.44 3.81 -15.97
CA GLN A 311 16.98 3.93 -17.35
C GLN A 311 16.93 5.38 -17.86
N GLY A 312 17.35 6.36 -17.05
CA GLY A 312 17.26 7.78 -17.38
C GLY A 312 15.82 8.34 -17.36
N LYS A 313 14.88 7.61 -16.73
CA LYS A 313 13.47 7.99 -16.62
C LYS A 313 13.19 8.82 -15.37
N SER A 314 12.09 9.56 -15.39
CA SER A 314 11.57 10.24 -14.20
C SER A 314 10.88 9.25 -13.26
N LEU A 315 10.74 9.60 -11.97
CA LEU A 315 10.01 8.75 -11.01
C LEU A 315 8.52 8.61 -11.37
N GLN A 316 7.96 9.59 -12.10
CA GLN A 316 6.58 9.62 -12.55
C GLN A 316 6.33 8.77 -13.81
N ASP A 317 7.39 8.35 -14.50
CA ASP A 317 7.26 7.57 -15.72
C ASP A 317 6.73 6.16 -15.40
N ARG A 318 5.64 5.78 -16.07
CA ARG A 318 4.94 4.49 -15.85
C ARG A 318 5.25 3.42 -16.90
N ASP A 319 6.04 3.78 -17.90
CA ASP A 319 6.43 2.92 -19.04
C ASP A 319 7.83 2.30 -18.87
N ALA A 320 8.42 2.38 -17.67
CA ALA A 320 9.74 1.80 -17.38
C ALA A 320 9.70 0.26 -17.42
N GLN A 321 10.67 -0.36 -18.09
CA GLN A 321 10.69 -1.82 -18.34
C GLN A 321 11.98 -2.44 -17.81
N PHE A 322 11.98 -2.88 -16.56
CA PHE A 322 13.15 -3.49 -15.89
C PHE A 322 12.93 -4.96 -15.52
N GLY A 323 11.69 -5.47 -15.59
CA GLY A 323 11.31 -6.81 -15.14
C GLY A 323 10.37 -6.79 -13.93
N GLN A 324 10.04 -7.97 -13.40
CA GLN A 324 9.26 -8.08 -12.17
C GLN A 324 10.15 -7.98 -10.94
N ILE A 325 9.84 -7.06 -10.03
CA ILE A 325 10.42 -6.99 -8.69
C ILE A 325 9.43 -7.68 -7.74
N ILE A 326 9.85 -8.71 -7.04
CA ILE A 326 8.95 -9.61 -6.30
C ILE A 326 9.43 -9.78 -4.86
N PRO A 327 9.05 -8.87 -3.95
CA PRO A 327 9.19 -9.07 -2.52
C PRO A 327 8.20 -10.11 -2.02
N ASN A 328 8.68 -11.12 -1.29
CA ASN A 328 7.86 -12.10 -0.60
C ASN A 328 8.31 -12.18 0.86
N ILE A 329 7.59 -11.46 1.72
CA ILE A 329 7.93 -11.30 3.14
C ILE A 329 7.05 -12.25 3.96
N THR A 330 7.65 -13.29 4.53
CA THR A 330 6.95 -14.39 5.22
C THR A 330 7.28 -14.41 6.72
N TYR A 331 6.37 -14.96 7.52
CA TYR A 331 6.61 -15.11 8.95
C TYR A 331 7.56 -16.28 9.25
N GLN A 332 8.57 -16.02 10.08
CA GLN A 332 9.38 -17.05 10.72
C GLN A 332 9.88 -16.54 12.07
N ASP A 333 9.69 -17.30 13.14
CA ASP A 333 10.23 -16.94 14.46
C ASP A 333 11.77 -17.00 14.46
N GLY A 334 12.41 -16.15 15.26
CA GLY A 334 13.86 -16.07 15.39
C GLY A 334 14.51 -14.96 14.56
N ASP A 335 15.55 -15.31 13.82
CA ASP A 335 16.38 -14.37 13.05
C ASP A 335 15.72 -13.98 11.73
N TYR A 336 16.10 -12.81 11.20
CA TYR A 336 15.74 -12.44 9.83
C TYR A 336 16.60 -13.22 8.85
N HIS A 337 15.97 -13.77 7.81
CA HIS A 337 16.67 -14.39 6.68
C HIS A 337 16.25 -13.68 5.40
N CYS A 338 17.20 -13.21 4.61
CA CYS A 338 16.93 -12.58 3.32
C CYS A 338 17.74 -13.27 2.22
N HIS A 339 17.06 -13.68 1.16
CA HIS A 339 17.65 -14.22 -0.05
C HIS A 339 17.05 -13.51 -1.26
N CYS A 340 17.90 -12.84 -2.03
CA CYS A 340 17.51 -12.21 -3.28
C CYS A 340 18.22 -12.89 -4.45
N TYR A 341 17.49 -13.16 -5.51
CA TYR A 341 18.02 -13.86 -6.69
C TYR A 341 17.25 -13.49 -7.96
N LEU A 342 17.92 -13.64 -9.10
CA LEU A 342 17.29 -13.54 -10.40
C LEU A 342 16.75 -14.91 -10.82
N SER A 343 15.60 -14.91 -11.49
CA SER A 343 15.04 -16.09 -12.15
C SER A 343 14.39 -15.71 -13.47
N ASP A 344 14.23 -16.69 -14.34
CA ASP A 344 13.51 -16.54 -15.60
C ASP A 344 11.99 -16.38 -15.35
N TYR A 345 11.26 -15.96 -16.39
CA TYR A 345 9.82 -15.93 -16.44
C TYR A 345 9.23 -17.30 -16.15
N GLN A 346 8.17 -17.33 -15.35
CA GLN A 346 7.39 -18.55 -15.15
C GLN A 346 6.59 -18.85 -16.41
N ALA A 347 6.92 -19.97 -17.06
CA ALA A 347 6.15 -20.48 -18.17
C ALA A 347 4.71 -20.84 -17.72
N PRO A 348 3.68 -20.65 -18.57
CA PRO A 348 2.31 -21.00 -18.23
C PRO A 348 2.19 -22.49 -17.93
N THR A 349 1.65 -22.82 -16.76
CA THR A 349 1.36 -24.20 -16.33
C THR A 349 0.28 -24.83 -17.20
N ALA A 350 0.17 -26.17 -17.19
CA ALA A 350 -0.89 -26.86 -17.91
C ALA A 350 -2.30 -26.42 -17.46
N LYS A 351 -2.46 -26.09 -16.17
CA LYS A 351 -3.73 -25.59 -15.60
C LYS A 351 -4.09 -24.19 -16.09
N GLU A 352 -3.11 -23.33 -16.35
CA GLU A 352 -3.36 -21.99 -16.90
C GLU A 352 -3.65 -22.02 -18.42
N ARG A 353 -3.20 -23.06 -19.13
CA ARG A 353 -3.37 -23.18 -20.59
C ARG A 353 -4.75 -23.67 -21.02
N ALA A 354 -5.52 -24.28 -20.13
CA ALA A 354 -6.81 -24.88 -20.46
C ALA A 354 -7.89 -24.43 -19.48
N PRO A 355 -9.11 -24.12 -19.95
CA PRO A 355 -10.28 -24.04 -19.08
C PRO A 355 -10.45 -25.33 -18.27
N LEU A 356 -11.14 -25.25 -17.14
CA LEU A 356 -11.45 -26.41 -16.32
C LEU A 356 -12.32 -27.38 -17.13
N SER A 357 -11.92 -28.65 -17.22
CA SER A 357 -12.66 -29.68 -17.95
C SER A 357 -13.76 -30.28 -17.07
N GLY A 358 -15.03 -30.05 -17.41
CA GLY A 358 -16.21 -30.86 -17.06
C GLY A 358 -16.41 -31.38 -15.61
N SER A 359 -17.59 -31.10 -15.04
CA SER A 359 -18.17 -31.61 -13.77
C SER A 359 -17.73 -30.98 -12.45
N GLU A 360 -16.85 -29.97 -12.47
CA GLU A 360 -16.74 -29.09 -11.31
C GLU A 360 -18.04 -28.27 -11.18
N GLU A 361 -18.51 -28.09 -9.95
CA GLU A 361 -19.71 -27.32 -9.61
C GLU A 361 -19.76 -26.03 -10.43
N LYS A 362 -20.93 -25.71 -11.00
CA LYS A 362 -21.14 -24.48 -11.77
C LYS A 362 -20.55 -23.32 -10.97
N LEU A 363 -19.57 -22.62 -11.54
CA LEU A 363 -18.88 -21.50 -10.92
C LEU A 363 -19.90 -20.52 -10.35
N ALA A 364 -20.03 -20.47 -9.02
CA ALA A 364 -20.97 -19.60 -8.35
C ALA A 364 -20.39 -18.17 -8.29
N LEU A 365 -20.29 -17.52 -9.45
CA LEU A 365 -19.69 -16.19 -9.60
C LEU A 365 -20.35 -15.16 -8.68
N ASP A 366 -21.66 -15.25 -8.51
CA ASP A 366 -22.44 -14.33 -7.67
C ASP A 366 -22.11 -14.42 -6.17
N THR A 367 -21.57 -15.54 -5.71
CA THR A 367 -21.26 -15.79 -4.30
C THR A 367 -19.78 -16.04 -4.05
N ALA A 368 -18.92 -15.77 -5.04
CA ALA A 368 -17.48 -15.95 -4.90
C ALA A 368 -16.94 -14.95 -3.86
N THR A 369 -16.31 -15.48 -2.81
CA THR A 369 -15.76 -14.73 -1.68
C THR A 369 -14.26 -14.45 -1.82
N LYS A 370 -13.63 -14.91 -2.90
CA LYS A 370 -12.20 -14.78 -3.16
C LYS A 370 -11.93 -14.61 -4.66
N PRO A 371 -10.75 -14.07 -5.04
CA PRO A 371 -10.33 -14.00 -6.43
C PRO A 371 -10.40 -15.36 -7.13
N LEU A 372 -10.87 -15.38 -8.37
CA LEU A 372 -10.91 -16.60 -9.18
C LEU A 372 -9.49 -17.01 -9.62
N SER A 373 -9.22 -18.29 -9.80
CA SER A 373 -8.03 -18.71 -10.54
C SER A 373 -8.13 -18.35 -12.02
N SER A 374 -6.99 -18.22 -12.72
CA SER A 374 -6.96 -17.96 -14.18
C SER A 374 -7.78 -18.98 -14.98
N ALA A 375 -7.81 -20.25 -14.55
CA ALA A 375 -8.60 -21.29 -15.18
C ALA A 375 -10.12 -21.08 -14.98
N GLN A 376 -10.54 -20.63 -13.80
CA GLN A 376 -11.93 -20.27 -13.51
C GLN A 376 -12.37 -19.04 -14.32
N VAL A 377 -11.50 -18.01 -14.45
CA VAL A 377 -11.75 -16.84 -15.30
C VAL A 377 -11.96 -17.27 -16.77
N ALA A 378 -11.06 -18.10 -17.29
CA ALA A 378 -11.16 -18.61 -18.67
C ALA A 378 -12.44 -19.45 -18.88
N THR A 379 -12.83 -20.24 -17.88
CA THR A 379 -14.06 -21.04 -17.90
C THR A 379 -15.30 -20.16 -17.92
N ALA A 380 -15.40 -19.18 -17.02
CA ALA A 380 -16.51 -18.23 -16.96
C ALA A 380 -16.64 -17.41 -18.26
N LEU A 381 -15.52 -16.96 -18.83
CA LEU A 381 -15.50 -16.25 -20.11
C LEU A 381 -15.98 -17.13 -21.28
N ALA A 382 -15.68 -18.43 -21.25
CA ALA A 382 -16.09 -19.36 -22.30
C ALA A 382 -17.62 -19.57 -22.35
N GLU A 383 -18.34 -19.35 -21.24
CA GLU A 383 -19.81 -19.41 -21.18
C GLU A 383 -20.50 -18.26 -21.93
N ILE A 384 -19.78 -17.16 -22.16
CA ILE A 384 -20.30 -16.00 -22.90
C ILE A 384 -20.27 -16.31 -24.41
N LYS A 385 -21.46 -16.24 -25.04
CA LYS A 385 -21.61 -16.46 -26.48
C LYS A 385 -21.01 -15.30 -27.26
N GLY A 386 -20.13 -15.62 -28.19
CA GLY A 386 -19.44 -14.63 -29.01
C GLY A 386 -18.18 -15.20 -29.64
N GLU A 387 -17.59 -14.44 -30.56
CA GLU A 387 -16.31 -14.77 -31.17
C GLU A 387 -15.19 -14.67 -30.13
N SER A 388 -14.31 -15.67 -30.08
CA SER A 388 -13.18 -15.69 -29.15
C SER A 388 -11.98 -14.96 -29.76
N TRP A 389 -11.44 -13.98 -29.06
CA TRP A 389 -10.19 -13.31 -29.40
C TRP A 389 -9.12 -13.58 -28.33
N TYR A 390 -7.86 -13.43 -28.71
CA TYR A 390 -6.77 -13.49 -27.76
C TYR A 390 -5.56 -12.68 -28.19
N ALA A 391 -4.83 -12.17 -27.20
CA ALA A 391 -3.46 -11.72 -27.31
C ALA A 391 -2.55 -12.59 -26.43
N GLN A 392 -1.26 -12.25 -26.37
CA GLN A 392 -0.27 -12.95 -25.54
C GLN A 392 0.38 -11.97 -24.57
N SER A 393 0.55 -12.40 -23.32
CA SER A 393 1.44 -11.75 -22.38
C SER A 393 2.90 -12.00 -22.72
N VAL A 394 3.79 -11.29 -22.06
CA VAL A 394 5.24 -11.41 -22.21
C VAL A 394 5.72 -12.83 -21.92
N SER A 395 5.19 -13.48 -20.89
CA SER A 395 5.55 -14.86 -20.55
C SER A 395 4.77 -15.91 -21.37
N GLY A 396 3.93 -15.50 -22.32
CA GLY A 396 3.17 -16.38 -23.21
C GLY A 396 1.83 -16.88 -22.66
N ARG A 397 1.31 -16.29 -21.57
CA ARG A 397 -0.09 -16.51 -21.13
C ARG A 397 -1.05 -15.85 -22.12
N ARG A 398 -2.27 -16.39 -22.21
CA ARG A 398 -3.29 -15.81 -23.09
C ARG A 398 -4.03 -14.69 -22.39
N VAL A 399 -4.11 -13.54 -23.03
CA VAL A 399 -5.09 -12.50 -22.70
C VAL A 399 -6.33 -12.79 -23.52
N ASN A 400 -7.38 -13.30 -22.88
CA ASN A 400 -8.58 -13.79 -23.57
C ASN A 400 -9.67 -12.72 -23.61
N ALA A 401 -10.36 -12.60 -24.74
CA ALA A 401 -11.53 -11.75 -24.87
C ALA A 401 -12.67 -12.44 -25.63
N LYS A 402 -13.89 -11.91 -25.46
CA LYS A 402 -15.08 -12.29 -26.23
C LYS A 402 -15.66 -11.07 -26.94
N TYR A 403 -15.92 -11.23 -28.23
CA TYR A 403 -16.67 -10.26 -29.02
C TYR A 403 -18.11 -10.72 -29.21
N CYS A 404 -19.04 -9.94 -28.69
CA CYS A 404 -20.48 -10.15 -28.78
C CYS A 404 -21.06 -9.10 -29.73
N GLN A 405 -21.36 -9.49 -30.97
CA GLN A 405 -21.91 -8.58 -31.97
C GLN A 405 -23.43 -8.42 -31.81
N GLY A 406 -23.91 -7.17 -31.87
CA GLY A 406 -25.32 -6.83 -31.81
C GLY A 406 -25.66 -5.53 -32.54
N SER A 407 -26.87 -5.03 -32.33
CA SER A 407 -27.39 -3.81 -32.95
C SER A 407 -27.08 -2.52 -32.18
N ASP A 408 -26.74 -2.64 -30.90
CA ASP A 408 -26.42 -1.52 -30.03
C ASP A 408 -25.08 -0.87 -30.41
N HIS A 409 -24.80 0.30 -29.85
CA HIS A 409 -23.49 0.93 -29.98
C HIS A 409 -22.42 0.09 -29.26
N PRO A 410 -21.27 -0.20 -29.89
CA PRO A 410 -20.25 -1.07 -29.30
C PRO A 410 -19.56 -0.43 -28.09
N VAL A 411 -19.36 -1.25 -27.06
CA VAL A 411 -18.64 -0.90 -25.81
C VAL A 411 -17.51 -1.88 -25.56
N ILE A 412 -16.35 -1.40 -25.11
CA ILE A 412 -15.26 -2.25 -24.61
C ILE A 412 -15.39 -2.34 -23.08
N ILE A 413 -15.32 -3.55 -22.53
CA ILE A 413 -15.34 -3.84 -21.10
C ILE A 413 -14.03 -4.55 -20.76
N SER A 414 -13.20 -3.98 -19.88
CA SER A 414 -11.96 -4.60 -19.42
C SER A 414 -11.85 -4.64 -17.91
N ALA A 415 -11.04 -5.57 -17.41
CA ALA A 415 -10.65 -5.67 -16.02
C ALA A 415 -9.30 -6.39 -15.89
N GLY A 416 -8.73 -6.39 -14.68
CA GLY A 416 -7.47 -7.07 -14.40
C GLY A 416 -6.28 -6.48 -15.17
N GLN A 417 -6.35 -5.18 -15.51
CA GLN A 417 -5.20 -4.42 -16.01
C GLN A 417 -4.10 -4.41 -14.93
N HIS A 418 -4.50 -4.05 -13.71
CA HIS A 418 -3.72 -4.27 -12.52
C HIS A 418 -4.22 -5.56 -11.88
N ALA A 419 -3.34 -6.54 -11.72
CA ALA A 419 -3.80 -7.89 -11.45
C ALA A 419 -4.24 -8.12 -9.99
N ASN A 420 -3.76 -7.29 -9.07
CA ASN A 420 -4.15 -7.31 -7.65
C ASN A 420 -5.55 -6.68 -7.40
N GLU A 421 -6.09 -5.93 -8.36
CA GLU A 421 -7.42 -5.28 -8.31
C GLU A 421 -8.52 -6.24 -8.80
N SER A 422 -8.81 -7.24 -7.97
CA SER A 422 -9.42 -8.49 -8.44
C SER A 422 -10.96 -8.51 -8.49
N THR A 423 -11.67 -7.57 -7.84
CA THR A 423 -13.14 -7.52 -7.90
C THR A 423 -13.65 -7.14 -9.29
N GLY A 424 -12.89 -6.33 -10.03
CA GLY A 424 -13.21 -5.95 -11.40
C GLY A 424 -13.30 -7.15 -12.34
N ILE A 425 -12.46 -8.17 -12.15
CA ILE A 425 -12.43 -9.38 -12.99
C ILE A 425 -13.78 -10.12 -12.91
N LEU A 426 -14.28 -10.37 -11.69
CA LEU A 426 -15.59 -10.98 -11.50
C LEU A 426 -16.72 -10.05 -11.93
N GLY A 427 -16.64 -8.76 -11.60
CA GLY A 427 -17.64 -7.77 -11.98
C GLY A 427 -17.87 -7.73 -13.50
N ALA A 428 -16.79 -7.72 -14.29
CA ALA A 428 -16.86 -7.77 -15.75
C ALA A 428 -17.52 -9.07 -16.24
N LEU A 429 -17.10 -10.23 -15.74
CA LEU A 429 -17.65 -11.53 -16.13
C LEU A 429 -19.16 -11.61 -15.85
N ARG A 430 -19.57 -11.25 -14.63
CA ARG A 430 -20.98 -11.26 -14.20
C ARG A 430 -21.82 -10.32 -15.06
N ALA A 431 -21.34 -9.09 -15.29
CA ALA A 431 -22.03 -8.12 -16.13
C ALA A 431 -22.19 -8.60 -17.57
N ALA A 432 -21.13 -9.16 -18.17
CA ALA A 432 -21.21 -9.68 -19.53
C ALA A 432 -22.16 -10.87 -19.65
N GLN A 433 -22.19 -11.79 -18.68
CA GLN A 433 -23.16 -12.88 -18.66
C GLN A 433 -24.61 -12.37 -18.63
N GLN A 434 -24.88 -11.29 -17.90
CA GLN A 434 -26.21 -10.66 -17.84
C GLN A 434 -26.54 -9.90 -19.13
N LEU A 435 -25.62 -9.07 -19.63
CA LEU A 435 -25.81 -8.30 -20.88
C LEU A 435 -26.04 -9.22 -22.08
N SER A 436 -25.35 -10.37 -22.15
CA SER A 436 -25.53 -11.35 -23.21
C SER A 436 -26.94 -11.98 -23.29
N GLN A 437 -27.78 -11.81 -22.27
CA GLN A 437 -29.19 -12.26 -22.31
C GLN A 437 -30.13 -11.21 -22.90
N GLN A 438 -29.68 -9.97 -23.08
CA GLN A 438 -30.50 -8.89 -23.58
C GLN A 438 -30.47 -8.83 -25.12
N PRO A 439 -31.55 -8.42 -25.80
CA PRO A 439 -31.51 -8.24 -27.25
C PRO A 439 -30.61 -7.05 -27.62
N GLY A 440 -29.92 -7.14 -28.75
CA GLY A 440 -29.15 -6.02 -29.32
C GLY A 440 -27.77 -5.78 -28.71
N HIS A 441 -27.41 -6.43 -27.60
CA HIS A 441 -26.13 -6.23 -26.92
C HIS A 441 -24.92 -6.31 -27.86
N HIS A 442 -24.07 -5.29 -27.80
CA HIS A 442 -22.87 -5.17 -28.61
C HIS A 442 -21.69 -4.74 -27.76
N PHE A 443 -20.79 -5.66 -27.45
CA PHE A 443 -19.63 -5.38 -26.61
C PHE A 443 -18.45 -6.33 -26.88
N VAL A 444 -17.26 -5.89 -26.47
CA VAL A 444 -16.08 -6.74 -26.29
C VAL A 444 -15.79 -6.82 -24.80
N ILE A 445 -15.52 -8.01 -24.27
CA ILE A 445 -15.07 -8.19 -22.88
C ILE A 445 -13.68 -8.84 -22.84
N SER A 446 -12.74 -8.21 -22.11
CA SER A 446 -11.42 -8.75 -21.75
C SER A 446 -11.26 -8.69 -20.22
N PRO A 447 -11.67 -9.74 -19.48
CA PRO A 447 -11.83 -9.66 -18.03
C PRO A 447 -10.53 -9.79 -17.25
N LEU A 448 -9.44 -10.22 -17.89
CA LEU A 448 -8.12 -10.38 -17.29
C LEU A 448 -7.05 -9.98 -18.32
N GLU A 449 -6.63 -8.72 -18.27
CA GLU A 449 -5.66 -8.16 -19.23
C GLU A 449 -4.19 -8.40 -18.85
N ASN A 450 -3.87 -8.53 -17.56
CA ASN A 450 -2.52 -8.80 -17.07
C ASN A 450 -2.40 -10.20 -16.42
N PRO A 451 -2.40 -11.29 -17.22
CA PRO A 451 -2.37 -12.65 -16.69
C PRO A 451 -1.02 -13.02 -16.06
N ASP A 452 0.09 -12.35 -16.42
CA ASP A 452 1.40 -12.59 -15.79
C ASP A 452 1.45 -12.00 -14.38
N GLY A 453 0.96 -10.76 -14.22
CA GLY A 453 0.73 -10.16 -12.90
C GLY A 453 -0.26 -11.00 -12.09
N TYR A 454 -1.28 -11.59 -12.70
CA TYR A 454 -2.30 -12.36 -11.98
C TYR A 454 -1.78 -13.70 -11.46
N ALA A 455 -0.90 -14.36 -12.22
CA ALA A 455 -0.19 -15.53 -11.72
C ALA A 455 0.66 -15.17 -10.50
N LEU A 456 1.41 -14.05 -10.57
CA LEU A 456 2.19 -13.55 -9.44
C LEU A 456 1.30 -13.18 -8.24
N TYR A 457 0.15 -12.56 -8.46
CA TYR A 457 -0.81 -12.23 -7.41
C TYR A 457 -1.26 -13.49 -6.65
N HIS A 458 -1.60 -14.57 -7.36
CA HIS A 458 -1.99 -15.85 -6.74
C HIS A 458 -0.85 -16.53 -5.98
N ASP A 459 0.40 -16.39 -6.44
CA ASP A 459 1.59 -16.86 -5.71
C ASP A 459 1.74 -16.12 -4.38
N LEU A 460 1.62 -14.78 -4.39
CA LEU A 460 1.80 -13.95 -3.20
C LEU A 460 0.66 -14.11 -2.18
N LEU A 461 -0.57 -14.34 -2.65
CA LEU A 461 -1.73 -14.62 -1.79
C LEU A 461 -1.55 -15.86 -0.90
N GLN A 462 -0.72 -16.83 -1.30
CA GLN A 462 -0.51 -18.06 -0.51
C GLN A 462 0.15 -17.77 0.84
N ALA A 463 1.10 -16.84 0.86
CA ALA A 463 1.82 -16.47 2.06
C ALA A 463 1.11 -15.35 2.84
N ASN A 464 0.46 -14.44 2.12
CA ASN A 464 0.02 -13.15 2.64
C ASN A 464 -1.36 -12.78 2.07
N PRO A 465 -2.44 -13.46 2.50
CA PRO A 465 -3.76 -13.31 1.86
C PRO A 465 -4.41 -11.93 2.05
N THR A 466 -3.96 -11.14 3.01
CA THR A 466 -4.53 -9.82 3.37
C THR A 466 -3.62 -8.66 3.00
N HIS A 467 -2.58 -8.85 2.18
CA HIS A 467 -1.72 -7.76 1.71
C HIS A 467 -2.19 -7.23 0.34
N MET A 468 -1.80 -6.01 -0.01
CA MET A 468 -2.15 -5.29 -1.25
C MET A 468 -1.50 -5.89 -2.50
N HIS A 469 -0.28 -6.44 -2.36
CA HIS A 469 0.49 -7.07 -3.43
C HIS A 469 0.76 -6.17 -4.64
N HIS A 470 1.22 -4.93 -4.43
CA HIS A 470 1.54 -4.01 -5.54
C HIS A 470 2.62 -4.53 -6.49
N ALA A 471 3.47 -5.48 -6.06
CA ALA A 471 4.37 -6.20 -6.97
C ALA A 471 3.64 -6.89 -8.13
N ALA A 472 2.38 -7.29 -7.94
CA ALA A 472 1.53 -7.93 -8.95
C ALA A 472 0.68 -6.95 -9.77
N ARG A 473 0.69 -5.65 -9.44
CA ARG A 473 -0.03 -4.60 -10.18
C ARG A 473 0.47 -4.48 -11.62
N TYR A 474 1.78 -4.64 -11.83
CA TYR A 474 2.46 -4.33 -13.08
C TYR A 474 2.59 -5.55 -14.00
N THR A 475 2.92 -5.31 -15.27
CA THR A 475 3.18 -6.37 -16.25
C THR A 475 4.48 -7.13 -15.94
N ALA A 476 4.74 -8.24 -16.64
CA ALA A 476 6.01 -8.96 -16.49
C ALA A 476 7.26 -8.15 -16.90
N LEU A 477 7.08 -7.07 -17.66
CA LEU A 477 8.17 -6.13 -17.98
C LEU A 477 8.38 -5.09 -16.87
N GLY A 478 7.52 -5.01 -15.86
CA GLY A 478 7.58 -4.03 -14.78
C GLY A 478 6.88 -2.71 -15.08
N ASN A 479 6.41 -2.48 -16.32
CA ASN A 479 5.66 -1.29 -16.68
C ASN A 479 4.17 -1.42 -16.34
N ASP A 480 3.53 -0.27 -16.20
CA ASP A 480 2.09 -0.15 -16.11
C ASP A 480 1.45 -0.45 -17.48
N LEU A 481 0.44 -1.32 -17.52
CA LEU A 481 -0.14 -1.80 -18.78
C LEU A 481 -0.73 -0.66 -19.61
N GLU A 482 -1.35 0.34 -18.96
CA GLU A 482 -1.95 1.50 -19.65
C GLU A 482 -0.92 2.33 -20.41
N TYR A 483 0.32 2.38 -19.91
CA TYR A 483 1.39 3.22 -20.44
C TYR A 483 2.37 2.45 -21.34
N HIS A 484 2.01 1.24 -21.75
CA HIS A 484 2.87 0.41 -22.58
C HIS A 484 3.09 1.03 -23.97
N SER A 485 4.34 1.45 -24.21
CA SER A 485 4.76 2.21 -25.40
C SER A 485 5.61 1.42 -26.40
N SER A 486 5.85 0.12 -26.15
CA SER A 486 6.66 -0.73 -27.04
C SER A 486 5.99 -1.01 -28.39
N HIS A 487 6.81 -1.26 -29.41
CA HIS A 487 6.37 -1.77 -30.71
C HIS A 487 5.69 -3.15 -30.59
N GLN A 488 6.15 -4.00 -29.67
CA GLN A 488 5.50 -5.27 -29.38
C GLN A 488 4.37 -5.00 -28.38
N ARG A 489 3.12 -5.19 -28.80
CA ARG A 489 1.95 -4.76 -28.02
C ARG A 489 1.55 -5.69 -26.88
N PHE A 490 1.99 -6.95 -26.91
CA PHE A 490 1.68 -7.98 -25.90
C PHE A 490 0.23 -7.93 -25.40
N GLU A 491 0.01 -7.67 -24.10
CA GLU A 491 -1.29 -7.61 -23.46
C GLU A 491 -2.18 -6.52 -24.08
N THR A 492 -1.62 -5.35 -24.40
CA THR A 492 -2.37 -4.21 -24.97
C THR A 492 -2.91 -4.48 -26.37
N ALA A 493 -2.41 -5.50 -27.08
CA ALA A 493 -2.89 -5.86 -28.42
C ALA A 493 -4.39 -6.19 -28.43
N ILE A 494 -4.95 -6.70 -27.32
CA ILE A 494 -6.37 -7.02 -27.24
C ILE A 494 -7.26 -5.77 -27.31
N ARG A 495 -6.80 -4.66 -26.72
CA ARG A 495 -7.50 -3.36 -26.75
C ARG A 495 -7.43 -2.75 -28.15
N ASP A 496 -6.27 -2.83 -28.79
CA ASP A 496 -6.08 -2.37 -30.17
C ASP A 496 -7.01 -3.12 -31.13
N GLN A 497 -7.07 -4.46 -31.01
CA GLN A 497 -7.98 -5.30 -31.79
C GLN A 497 -9.44 -4.92 -31.53
N ALA A 498 -9.85 -4.78 -30.26
CA ALA A 498 -11.21 -4.43 -29.90
C ALA A 498 -11.65 -3.09 -30.50
N ARG A 499 -10.81 -2.06 -30.42
CA ARG A 499 -11.08 -0.75 -31.00
C ARG A 499 -11.17 -0.81 -32.52
N GLN A 500 -10.22 -1.46 -33.18
CA GLN A 500 -10.17 -1.52 -34.65
C GLN A 500 -11.37 -2.25 -35.25
N GLN A 501 -11.82 -3.34 -34.63
CA GLN A 501 -12.90 -4.17 -35.16
C GLN A 501 -14.31 -3.61 -34.87
N THR A 502 -14.47 -2.85 -33.78
CA THR A 502 -15.80 -2.39 -33.34
C THR A 502 -16.03 -0.89 -33.53
N ALA A 503 -14.96 -0.09 -33.63
CA ALA A 503 -15.03 1.37 -33.54
C ALA A 503 -15.76 1.89 -32.28
N ALA A 504 -15.71 1.12 -31.17
CA ALA A 504 -16.30 1.48 -29.89
C ALA A 504 -15.90 2.89 -29.44
N LYS A 505 -16.86 3.59 -28.83
CA LYS A 505 -16.66 4.96 -28.33
C LYS A 505 -16.58 5.05 -26.81
N LEU A 506 -17.02 4.00 -26.12
CA LEU A 506 -16.90 3.85 -24.67
C LEU A 506 -16.01 2.65 -24.33
N HIS A 507 -15.08 2.88 -23.41
CA HIS A 507 -14.33 1.84 -22.71
C HIS A 507 -14.65 1.89 -21.21
N ILE A 508 -15.22 0.81 -20.69
CA ILE A 508 -15.45 0.60 -19.26
C ILE A 508 -14.27 -0.23 -18.74
N ASN A 509 -13.40 0.38 -17.94
CA ASN A 509 -12.18 -0.23 -17.42
C ASN A 509 -12.28 -0.37 -15.90
N LEU A 510 -12.43 -1.60 -15.42
CA LEU A 510 -12.66 -1.85 -14.00
C LEU A 510 -11.35 -1.92 -13.23
N HIS A 511 -11.24 -1.08 -12.21
CA HIS A 511 -10.10 -0.97 -11.33
C HIS A 511 -10.50 -1.10 -9.85
N GLY A 512 -9.49 -1.22 -9.02
CA GLY A 512 -9.56 -1.20 -7.58
C GLY A 512 -8.35 -0.52 -6.99
N TYR A 513 -8.29 -0.45 -5.67
CA TYR A 513 -7.19 0.21 -4.95
C TYR A 513 -7.12 -0.29 -3.50
N PRO A 514 -6.13 0.12 -2.69
CA PRO A 514 -5.97 -0.30 -1.30
C PRO A 514 -7.26 -0.22 -0.47
N ALA A 515 -7.64 -1.33 0.16
CA ALA A 515 -8.79 -1.40 1.06
C ALA A 515 -8.47 -1.08 2.52
N HIS A 516 -7.18 -0.90 2.82
CA HIS A 516 -6.66 -0.48 4.11
C HIS A 516 -5.49 0.50 3.89
N GLU A 517 -4.88 0.99 4.97
CA GLU A 517 -3.82 2.00 4.88
C GLU A 517 -2.58 1.54 4.08
N TRP A 518 -2.23 2.29 3.03
CA TRP A 518 -1.01 2.04 2.25
C TRP A 518 0.19 2.82 2.79
N VAL A 519 1.24 2.11 3.21
CA VAL A 519 2.40 2.67 3.90
C VAL A 519 3.74 2.19 3.32
N ARG A 520 4.76 3.05 3.43
CA ARG A 520 6.17 2.76 3.15
C ARG A 520 7.04 3.23 4.33
N PRO A 521 7.13 2.44 5.42
CA PRO A 521 7.72 2.89 6.68
C PRO A 521 9.12 3.48 6.53
N LEU A 522 10.01 2.82 5.78
CA LEU A 522 11.42 3.21 5.65
C LEU A 522 11.67 4.25 4.55
N SER A 523 10.63 4.66 3.83
CA SER A 523 10.67 5.63 2.73
C SER A 523 9.90 6.92 3.03
N GLY A 524 9.80 7.32 4.31
CA GLY A 524 9.07 8.54 4.72
C GLY A 524 7.61 8.32 5.11
N TYR A 525 7.21 7.07 5.35
CA TYR A 525 5.85 6.63 5.71
C TYR A 525 4.82 6.72 4.58
N ILE A 526 4.62 7.92 4.01
CA ILE A 526 3.67 8.12 2.93
C ILE A 526 4.28 7.65 1.60
N PRO A 527 3.60 6.79 0.83
CA PRO A 527 4.06 6.40 -0.49
C PRO A 527 4.22 7.61 -1.43
N ALA A 528 5.46 7.90 -1.81
CA ALA A 528 5.77 9.03 -2.69
C ALA A 528 5.03 8.93 -4.03
N GLY A 529 4.35 10.02 -4.44
CA GLY A 529 3.53 10.03 -5.66
C GLY A 529 2.15 9.38 -5.52
N PHE A 530 1.86 8.71 -4.40
CA PHE A 530 0.59 8.04 -4.14
C PHE A 530 -0.06 8.45 -2.81
N ALA A 531 0.30 9.61 -2.27
CA ALA A 531 -0.23 10.12 -1.01
C ALA A 531 -1.78 10.12 -0.96
N ASP A 532 -2.42 10.47 -2.07
CA ASP A 532 -3.88 10.48 -2.20
C ASP A 532 -4.52 9.09 -2.18
N TRP A 533 -3.74 8.00 -2.18
CA TRP A 533 -4.22 6.61 -2.13
C TRP A 533 -3.96 5.95 -0.76
N THR A 534 -3.29 6.65 0.17
CA THR A 534 -2.92 6.15 1.50
C THR A 534 -4.11 5.62 2.30
N ILE A 535 -5.27 6.31 2.25
CA ILE A 535 -6.46 5.96 3.03
C ILE A 535 -7.65 5.70 2.10
N PRO A 536 -8.44 4.62 2.31
CA PRO A 536 -9.65 4.32 1.55
C PRO A 536 -10.71 5.41 1.57
N LYS A 537 -11.39 5.66 0.44
CA LYS A 537 -12.40 6.73 0.23
C LYS A 537 -13.72 6.26 -0.37
N GLY A 538 -13.98 4.97 -0.32
CA GLY A 538 -15.14 4.31 -0.89
C GLY A 538 -14.99 4.04 -2.39
N PHE A 539 -16.07 3.60 -3.00
CA PHE A 539 -16.17 3.45 -4.44
C PHE A 539 -16.32 4.81 -5.13
N PHE A 540 -15.56 5.04 -6.20
CA PHE A 540 -15.70 6.21 -7.05
C PHE A 540 -15.45 5.87 -8.51
N VAL A 541 -15.74 6.83 -9.39
CA VAL A 541 -15.51 6.67 -10.83
C VAL A 541 -14.71 7.82 -11.40
N ILE A 542 -13.87 7.52 -12.39
CA ILE A 542 -13.13 8.50 -13.17
C ILE A 542 -13.67 8.45 -14.59
N VAL A 543 -14.12 9.59 -15.12
CA VAL A 543 -14.51 9.71 -16.52
C VAL A 543 -13.46 10.49 -17.27
N ARG A 544 -12.78 9.79 -18.17
CA ARG A 544 -11.83 10.36 -19.11
C ARG A 544 -12.52 10.62 -20.44
N TYR A 545 -12.35 11.81 -21.00
CA TYR A 545 -13.03 12.19 -22.24
C TYR A 545 -12.20 13.10 -23.14
N GLN A 546 -12.33 12.90 -24.44
CA GLN A 546 -11.80 13.82 -25.45
C GLN A 546 -12.60 15.12 -25.44
N ALA A 547 -11.95 16.26 -25.70
CA ALA A 547 -12.56 17.58 -25.51
C ALA A 547 -13.89 17.77 -26.26
N HIS A 548 -13.99 17.20 -27.47
CA HIS A 548 -15.20 17.28 -28.31
C HIS A 548 -16.34 16.34 -27.88
N TYR A 549 -16.10 15.45 -26.91
CA TYR A 549 -17.11 14.59 -26.29
C TYR A 549 -17.56 15.08 -24.91
N SER A 550 -17.19 16.30 -24.49
CA SER A 550 -17.50 16.81 -23.14
C SER A 550 -18.99 16.77 -22.80
N HIS A 551 -19.87 17.14 -23.73
CA HIS A 551 -21.32 17.11 -23.51
C HIS A 551 -21.83 15.68 -23.33
N LEU A 552 -21.33 14.73 -24.14
CA LEU A 552 -21.66 13.31 -23.98
C LEU A 552 -21.16 12.78 -22.64
N ALA A 553 -19.93 13.12 -22.24
CA ALA A 553 -19.33 12.68 -20.98
C ALA A 553 -20.15 13.15 -19.76
N LEU A 554 -20.60 14.41 -19.76
CA LEU A 554 -21.42 14.98 -18.69
C LEU A 554 -22.81 14.33 -18.63
N ALA A 555 -23.49 14.19 -19.78
CA ALA A 555 -24.79 13.52 -19.82
C ALA A 555 -24.70 12.04 -19.39
N PHE A 556 -23.64 11.35 -19.84
CA PHE A 556 -23.37 9.97 -19.49
C PHE A 556 -23.15 9.79 -17.99
N ILE A 557 -22.28 10.60 -17.37
CA ILE A 557 -21.98 10.45 -15.94
C ILE A 557 -23.17 10.86 -15.06
N GLU A 558 -23.94 11.87 -15.47
CA GLU A 558 -25.16 12.26 -14.77
C GLU A 558 -26.19 11.11 -14.77
N TYR A 559 -26.44 10.50 -15.92
CA TYR A 559 -27.34 9.36 -16.02
C TYR A 559 -26.84 8.15 -15.22
N LEU A 560 -25.56 7.80 -15.38
CA LEU A 560 -24.95 6.67 -14.66
C LEU A 560 -25.06 6.85 -13.15
N THR A 561 -24.63 8.00 -12.63
CA THR A 561 -24.65 8.26 -11.19
C THR A 561 -26.06 8.31 -10.63
N HIS A 562 -27.05 8.80 -11.40
CA HIS A 562 -28.46 8.72 -11.02
C HIS A 562 -28.93 7.26 -10.83
N GLN A 563 -28.50 6.33 -11.70
CA GLN A 563 -28.82 4.90 -11.53
C GLN A 563 -28.04 4.26 -10.39
N LEU A 564 -26.79 4.66 -10.16
CA LEU A 564 -25.97 4.14 -9.05
C LEU A 564 -26.48 4.61 -7.68
N ALA A 565 -27.00 5.84 -7.59
CA ALA A 565 -27.56 6.42 -6.38
C ALA A 565 -28.80 5.67 -5.84
N GLN A 566 -29.37 4.75 -6.62
CA GLN A 566 -30.45 3.86 -6.16
C GLN A 566 -29.93 2.72 -5.26
N ASN A 567 -28.62 2.43 -5.26
CA ASN A 567 -28.02 1.43 -4.40
C ASN A 567 -27.67 2.04 -3.02
N ASN A 568 -28.60 1.88 -2.07
CA ASN A 568 -28.41 2.40 -0.71
C ASN A 568 -27.20 1.79 0.03
N ALA A 569 -26.85 0.52 -0.26
CA ALA A 569 -25.69 -0.12 0.35
C ALA A 569 -24.38 0.53 -0.14
N LEU A 570 -24.28 0.84 -1.44
CA LEU A 570 -23.15 1.59 -2.00
C LEU A 570 -23.02 2.99 -1.40
N LEU A 571 -24.14 3.71 -1.26
CA LEU A 571 -24.13 5.05 -0.65
C LEU A 571 -23.70 5.00 0.82
N ALA A 572 -24.17 4.01 1.58
CA ALA A 572 -23.77 3.82 2.97
C ALA A 572 -22.28 3.46 3.10
N PHE A 573 -21.80 2.57 2.23
CA PHE A 573 -20.39 2.18 2.14
C PHE A 573 -19.48 3.40 1.87
N ASN A 574 -19.81 4.18 0.84
CA ASN A 574 -19.05 5.39 0.49
C ASN A 574 -19.08 6.41 1.62
N HIS A 575 -20.24 6.64 2.23
CA HIS A 575 -20.37 7.57 3.35
C HIS A 575 -19.48 7.15 4.52
N ALA A 576 -19.44 5.86 4.87
CA ALA A 576 -18.61 5.36 5.96
C ALA A 576 -17.11 5.60 5.69
N GLN A 577 -16.61 5.22 4.51
CA GLN A 577 -15.19 5.40 4.17
C GLN A 577 -14.80 6.88 4.02
N LEU A 578 -15.64 7.71 3.41
CA LEU A 578 -15.38 9.16 3.31
C LEU A 578 -15.38 9.83 4.69
N THR A 579 -16.26 9.41 5.60
CA THR A 579 -16.25 9.90 6.99
C THR A 579 -14.95 9.55 7.69
N ALA A 580 -14.48 8.30 7.54
CA ALA A 580 -13.19 7.86 8.09
C ALA A 580 -12.03 8.65 7.48
N PHE A 581 -12.00 8.83 6.15
CA PHE A 581 -10.98 9.62 5.47
C PHE A 581 -10.96 11.09 5.94
N GLN A 582 -12.11 11.75 5.99
CA GLN A 582 -12.21 13.18 6.31
C GLN A 582 -11.71 13.51 7.71
N ARG A 583 -11.82 12.57 8.65
CA ARG A 583 -11.30 12.71 10.01
C ARG A 583 -9.77 12.83 10.07
N HIS A 584 -9.04 12.35 9.07
CA HIS A 584 -7.57 12.38 9.05
C HIS A 584 -6.97 13.11 7.85
N GLY A 585 -7.46 12.83 6.63
CA GLY A 585 -6.95 13.38 5.37
C GLY A 585 -7.45 14.79 5.04
N GLY A 586 -8.56 15.20 5.64
CA GLY A 586 -9.22 16.49 5.38
C GLY A 586 -10.23 16.42 4.24
N GLU A 587 -10.32 17.48 3.42
CA GLU A 587 -11.34 17.58 2.37
C GLU A 587 -11.18 16.50 1.29
N SER A 588 -12.32 16.01 0.79
CA SER A 588 -12.37 15.01 -0.28
C SER A 588 -12.01 15.65 -1.64
N PRO A 589 -11.14 15.03 -2.46
CA PRO A 589 -10.78 15.56 -3.78
C PRO A 589 -11.89 15.38 -4.83
N PHE A 590 -12.97 14.67 -4.51
CA PHE A 590 -14.01 14.31 -5.46
C PHE A 590 -15.04 15.40 -5.71
N THR A 591 -15.50 15.48 -6.96
CA THR A 591 -16.79 16.10 -7.28
C THR A 591 -17.91 15.09 -7.02
N PHE A 592 -19.00 15.51 -6.38
CA PHE A 592 -20.14 14.63 -6.13
C PHE A 592 -21.24 14.87 -7.15
N ILE A 593 -21.58 13.85 -7.94
CA ILE A 593 -22.72 13.88 -8.88
C ILE A 593 -23.72 12.83 -8.41
N ASN A 594 -24.95 13.26 -8.10
CA ASN A 594 -25.98 12.39 -7.50
C ASN A 594 -25.47 11.60 -6.28
N ARG A 595 -24.64 12.23 -5.43
CA ARG A 595 -23.99 11.65 -4.23
C ARG A 595 -22.93 10.57 -4.52
N ILE A 596 -22.59 10.32 -5.78
CA ILE A 596 -21.49 9.42 -6.16
C ILE A 596 -20.22 10.26 -6.35
N PRO A 597 -19.07 9.89 -5.73
CA PRO A 597 -17.81 10.58 -5.94
C PRO A 597 -17.29 10.32 -7.36
N CYS A 598 -16.89 11.39 -8.03
CA CYS A 598 -16.48 11.39 -9.44
C CYS A 598 -15.23 12.24 -9.64
N LEU A 599 -14.37 11.81 -10.57
CA LEU A 599 -13.31 12.61 -11.16
C LEU A 599 -13.55 12.75 -12.68
N LEU A 600 -13.40 13.96 -13.20
CA LEU A 600 -13.54 14.25 -14.63
C LEU A 600 -12.19 14.69 -15.19
N GLN A 601 -11.71 13.99 -16.20
CA GLN A 601 -10.38 14.22 -16.78
C GLN A 601 -10.47 14.35 -18.30
N LYS A 602 -9.88 15.42 -18.84
CA LYS A 602 -9.71 15.54 -20.29
C LYS A 602 -8.51 14.70 -20.73
N VAL A 603 -8.66 13.99 -21.85
CA VAL A 603 -7.56 13.23 -22.49
C VAL A 603 -7.28 13.75 -23.89
N ALA A 604 -6.11 13.36 -24.41
CA ALA A 604 -5.70 13.68 -25.77
C ALA A 604 -6.54 12.92 -26.82
N ASP A 605 -6.55 13.43 -28.05
CA ASP A 605 -7.37 12.89 -29.14
C ASP A 605 -6.89 11.51 -29.65
N ASP A 606 -5.70 11.07 -29.24
CA ASP A 606 -5.11 9.76 -29.54
C ASP A 606 -5.43 8.69 -28.48
N ALA A 607 -6.21 9.01 -27.44
CA ALA A 607 -6.71 8.03 -26.47
C ALA A 607 -7.45 6.87 -27.16
N LEU A 608 -7.42 5.69 -26.54
CA LEU A 608 -8.00 4.45 -27.08
C LEU A 608 -9.47 4.65 -27.50
N THR A 609 -10.29 5.22 -26.62
CA THR A 609 -11.67 5.60 -26.93
C THR A 609 -11.91 7.06 -26.55
N PRO A 610 -12.86 7.74 -27.21
CA PRO A 610 -13.17 9.12 -26.87
C PRO A 610 -13.80 9.32 -25.49
N LEU A 611 -14.42 8.27 -24.95
CA LEU A 611 -14.95 8.23 -23.60
C LEU A 611 -14.44 6.95 -22.91
N GLN A 612 -13.92 7.09 -21.70
CA GLN A 612 -13.51 5.98 -20.85
C GLN A 612 -14.08 6.19 -19.44
N LEU A 613 -14.73 5.15 -18.91
CA LEU A 613 -15.16 5.06 -17.52
C LEU A 613 -14.18 4.14 -16.79
N ILE A 614 -13.53 4.65 -15.76
CA ILE A 614 -12.71 3.87 -14.84
C ILE A 614 -13.45 3.77 -13.52
N THR A 615 -13.56 2.57 -12.95
CA THR A 615 -14.13 2.36 -11.61
C THR A 615 -13.03 2.16 -10.60
N GLU A 616 -13.20 2.65 -9.38
CA GLU A 616 -12.21 2.46 -8.31
C GLU A 616 -12.95 1.93 -7.10
N PHE A 617 -12.78 0.64 -6.80
CA PHE A 617 -13.31 0.00 -5.60
C PHE A 617 -12.16 -0.38 -4.66
N PRO A 618 -12.23 -0.09 -3.34
CA PRO A 618 -11.19 -0.48 -2.40
C PRO A 618 -11.20 -2.00 -2.18
N ASP A 619 -10.50 -2.77 -3.01
CA ASP A 619 -10.54 -4.23 -3.05
C ASP A 619 -9.21 -4.96 -2.85
N GLU A 620 -8.09 -4.26 -2.91
CA GLU A 620 -6.81 -4.88 -2.62
C GLU A 620 -6.83 -5.28 -1.14
N SER A 621 -6.60 -6.57 -0.85
CA SER A 621 -6.67 -7.26 0.48
C SER A 621 -8.00 -7.79 1.00
N ILE A 622 -9.14 -7.58 0.31
CA ILE A 622 -10.45 -8.02 0.85
C ILE A 622 -10.85 -9.42 0.40
N ASP A 623 -11.54 -10.15 1.28
CA ASP A 623 -12.21 -11.42 0.98
C ASP A 623 -13.64 -11.46 1.58
N GLY A 624 -14.31 -12.60 1.51
CA GLY A 624 -15.60 -12.81 2.17
C GLY A 624 -16.73 -11.97 1.58
N GLU A 625 -17.58 -11.45 2.47
CA GLU A 625 -18.73 -10.61 2.09
C GLU A 625 -18.32 -9.28 1.47
N ALA A 626 -17.19 -8.70 1.90
CA ALA A 626 -16.67 -7.45 1.34
C ALA A 626 -16.27 -7.65 -0.12
N PHE A 627 -15.58 -8.74 -0.43
CA PHE A 627 -15.23 -9.11 -1.80
C PHE A 627 -16.48 -9.38 -2.66
N CYS A 628 -17.47 -10.09 -2.11
CA CYS A 628 -18.78 -10.29 -2.78
C CYS A 628 -19.47 -8.97 -3.12
N PHE A 629 -19.50 -8.04 -2.17
CA PHE A 629 -20.07 -6.72 -2.35
C PHE A 629 -19.30 -5.92 -3.41
N GLY A 630 -17.97 -5.98 -3.39
CA GLY A 630 -17.11 -5.32 -4.38
C GLY A 630 -17.43 -5.75 -5.80
N HIS A 631 -17.43 -7.05 -6.09
CA HIS A 631 -17.74 -7.51 -7.46
C HIS A 631 -19.22 -7.34 -7.85
N GLN A 632 -20.14 -7.23 -6.89
CA GLN A 632 -21.51 -6.78 -7.15
C GLN A 632 -21.57 -5.32 -7.61
N VAL A 633 -20.89 -4.42 -6.91
CA VAL A 633 -20.83 -2.99 -7.30
C VAL A 633 -20.20 -2.85 -8.68
N GLN A 634 -19.09 -3.55 -8.94
CA GLN A 634 -18.43 -3.55 -10.24
C GLN A 634 -19.37 -4.04 -11.36
N SER A 635 -20.07 -5.16 -11.14
CA SER A 635 -21.05 -5.69 -12.11
C SER A 635 -22.19 -4.71 -12.38
N ASP A 636 -22.77 -4.13 -11.32
CA ASP A 636 -23.86 -3.15 -11.42
C ASP A 636 -23.43 -1.93 -12.25
N VAL A 637 -22.21 -1.44 -12.04
CA VAL A 637 -21.67 -0.28 -12.75
C VAL A 637 -21.50 -0.56 -14.23
N VAL A 638 -20.97 -1.72 -14.62
CA VAL A 638 -20.84 -2.11 -16.05
C VAL A 638 -22.20 -2.10 -16.73
N ILE A 639 -23.19 -2.76 -16.14
CA ILE A 639 -24.55 -2.87 -16.72
C ILE A 639 -25.18 -1.48 -16.85
N LYS A 640 -25.14 -0.68 -15.78
CA LYS A 640 -25.72 0.67 -15.77
C LYS A 640 -24.99 1.61 -16.73
N ALA A 641 -23.66 1.53 -16.82
CA ALA A 641 -22.86 2.32 -17.75
C ALA A 641 -23.15 1.94 -19.19
N TYR A 642 -23.28 0.64 -19.50
CA TYR A 642 -23.69 0.18 -20.82
C TYR A 642 -25.02 0.82 -21.24
N HIS A 643 -26.04 0.75 -20.39
CA HIS A 643 -27.36 1.33 -20.66
C HIS A 643 -27.35 2.86 -20.73
N ALA A 644 -26.62 3.53 -19.84
CA ALA A 644 -26.45 4.98 -19.86
C ALA A 644 -25.86 5.44 -21.20
N PHE A 645 -24.85 4.72 -21.68
CA PHE A 645 -24.21 5.01 -22.95
C PHE A 645 -25.15 4.82 -24.14
N GLN A 646 -25.88 3.70 -24.20
CA GLN A 646 -26.89 3.48 -25.25
C GLN A 646 -27.95 4.59 -25.24
N HIS A 647 -28.42 4.99 -24.06
CA HIS A 647 -29.41 6.06 -23.91
C HIS A 647 -28.91 7.39 -24.48
N CYS A 648 -27.72 7.83 -24.08
CA CYS A 648 -27.14 9.10 -24.52
C CYS A 648 -26.84 9.10 -26.03
N MET A 649 -26.33 8.00 -26.58
CA MET A 649 -26.02 7.89 -28.01
C MET A 649 -27.27 7.91 -28.89
N ASN A 650 -28.35 7.26 -28.46
CA ASN A 650 -29.63 7.28 -29.16
C ASN A 650 -30.29 8.66 -29.12
N GLN A 651 -30.19 9.39 -28.00
CA GLN A 651 -30.69 10.77 -27.92
C GLN A 651 -29.90 11.76 -28.79
N ALA A 652 -28.58 11.63 -28.82
CA ALA A 652 -27.71 12.45 -29.67
C ALA A 652 -27.99 12.21 -31.17
N SER A 653 -28.37 10.98 -31.54
CA SER A 653 -28.75 10.64 -32.91
C SER A 653 -30.12 11.22 -33.33
N LEU A 654 -30.99 11.51 -32.35
CA LEU A 654 -32.33 12.08 -32.58
C LEU A 654 -32.36 13.62 -32.55
N SER A 655 -31.30 14.27 -32.04
CA SER A 655 -31.20 15.73 -31.92
C SER A 655 -29.94 16.23 -32.65
N PRO A 656 -30.03 16.67 -33.92
CA PRO A 656 -28.88 17.28 -34.59
C PRO A 656 -28.45 18.54 -33.82
N PRO A 657 -27.15 18.87 -33.78
CA PRO A 657 -26.64 19.92 -32.92
C PRO A 657 -27.22 21.28 -33.33
N THR A 658 -28.16 21.79 -32.55
CA THR A 658 -28.51 23.21 -32.58
C THR A 658 -27.41 23.96 -31.84
N CYS A 659 -26.67 24.81 -32.57
CA CYS A 659 -25.75 25.79 -32.02
C CYS A 659 -26.46 26.69 -30.99
N SER A 660 -26.47 26.30 -29.72
CA SER A 660 -26.73 27.22 -28.61
C SER A 660 -26.22 26.62 -27.31
N SER A 661 -25.06 27.08 -26.87
CA SER A 661 -24.46 26.74 -25.59
C SER A 661 -25.37 27.17 -24.43
N PRO A 662 -25.81 26.27 -23.53
CA PRO A 662 -26.31 26.70 -22.24
C PRO A 662 -25.12 27.07 -21.35
N LYS A 663 -25.12 28.29 -20.82
CA LYS A 663 -24.23 28.70 -19.74
C LYS A 663 -24.58 27.89 -18.50
N ILE A 664 -23.72 26.96 -18.12
CA ILE A 664 -23.71 26.39 -16.77
C ILE A 664 -22.82 27.31 -15.93
N SER A 665 -23.39 27.95 -14.92
CA SER A 665 -22.62 28.68 -13.90
C SER A 665 -21.86 27.66 -13.06
N ILE A 666 -20.54 27.87 -13.02
CA ILE A 666 -19.55 27.14 -12.21
C ILE A 666 -19.89 27.26 -10.72
#